data_AF-A0A2K6A620-F1
#
_entry.id   AF-A0A2K6A620-F1
#
_cell.length_a   1.000
_cell.length_b   1.000
_cell.length_c   1.000
_cell.angle_alpha   90.00
_cell.angle_beta   90.00
_cell.angle_gamma   90.00
#
_symmetry.space_group_name_H-M   'P 1'
#
loop_
_entity.id
_entity.type
_entity.pdbx_description
1 polymer ?
#
loop_
_entity_poly.entity_id
_entity_poly.type
_entity_poly.pdbx_seq_one_letter_code
_entity_poly.pdbx_strand_id
1 'polypeptide(L)'
;MRARAVLAVTLIMACTEAFFPFISRGKELLWGKPEESRVAGVLEESKRLVDTAMYATMQRNLKKREILSPHQLLSFSKLPEPTSGEIARAAEIMETSIQAMKRKVNLKIQQSQHPTDALSEDLLSIIANMSGCLPYMLPPKCPNTCLANKYRLITGACNNRDHPRWGASNTALARWLPPVYEDGFSQPRGWNPGFLHNGFPLPPVREVTRHVIQVSNEVVTDDDRYSDLLMAWGQYIDHDIAFTPQSTSKAAFGGGADCQVTCENQNPCFPIQIITLRDYVPRILGPEAFQQYVGPYEGYDSTANPTVSNVFSTAAFRFGHATIHPLVRRLDAGFQEHPDLPGLWLHEAFFSPWTVLHGGGLDPLIRGLLARPAKLQVQDQLMNEELTERLFVLSNSSTLDLASINLQRGRDHGLPGYNEWREFCGLPRLETPADLSTAIASRSVADKILDLYKHPDNIDVWLGGLAENFLPRARTGPLFACLIGKQMKALRDGDWFWWENSHVFTDTQRHELEKHSLSRVICDNTGLTRVPVDAFRVGKFPEDFESCDSIPGMNLEAWRETFPQDDKCGFPESVENGDFVHCEESGRRVLVYSCRHGYELQGHEQLTCTQEGWDFQPPLCKDVNECADGAHPPCHASARCRNTKGGFQCLCVDPYELGDDGRTCIDSGRLPRATWVSMSLAALLIGGLAGLTSTVICRWTRAGTKPTLPISETGGGTPRLRCGKHQGAGTSPQGAAAQDSEQESAGMEGQDTHRLPRAL
;
A
#
# COMPACT_ATOMS: atom_id res chain seq x y z
N MET A 1 -65.49 49.85 37.26
CA MET A 1 -65.24 48.77 36.26
C MET A 1 -63.78 48.26 36.33
N ARG A 2 -63.30 47.71 37.46
CA ARG A 2 -61.89 47.20 37.55
C ARG A 2 -61.76 45.68 37.72
N ALA A 3 -62.73 45.01 38.35
CA ALA A 3 -62.68 43.54 38.54
C ALA A 3 -62.77 42.72 37.23
N ARG A 4 -63.54 43.17 36.22
CA ARG A 4 -63.70 42.46 34.94
C ARG A 4 -62.44 42.47 34.05
N ALA A 5 -61.57 43.48 34.20
CA ALA A 5 -60.35 43.57 33.41
C ALA A 5 -59.31 42.51 33.83
N VAL A 6 -59.09 42.36 35.14
CA VAL A 6 -58.13 41.38 35.69
C VAL A 6 -58.52 39.95 35.31
N LEU A 7 -59.81 39.61 35.47
CA LEU A 7 -60.36 38.29 35.11
C LEU A 7 -60.24 37.96 33.61
N ALA A 8 -60.33 38.96 32.73
CA ALA A 8 -60.11 38.74 31.30
C ALA A 8 -58.64 38.46 30.97
N VAL A 9 -57.70 39.18 31.60
CA VAL A 9 -56.25 39.00 31.38
C VAL A 9 -55.77 37.64 31.89
N THR A 10 -56.22 37.19 33.07
CA THR A 10 -55.85 35.85 33.57
C THR A 10 -56.45 34.71 32.74
N LEU A 11 -57.67 34.87 32.20
CA LEU A 11 -58.24 33.87 31.30
C LEU A 11 -57.44 33.77 29.98
N ILE A 12 -57.04 34.90 29.41
CA ILE A 12 -56.24 34.93 28.17
C ILE A 12 -54.87 34.28 28.38
N MET A 13 -54.18 34.62 29.48
CA MET A 13 -52.88 34.03 29.84
C MET A 13 -52.97 32.50 30.04
N ALA A 14 -53.98 32.04 30.79
CA ALA A 14 -54.19 30.61 31.02
C ALA A 14 -54.55 29.85 29.73
N CYS A 15 -55.36 30.45 28.85
CA CYS A 15 -55.64 29.89 27.53
C CYS A 15 -54.38 29.80 26.66
N THR A 16 -53.47 30.79 26.69
CA THR A 16 -52.25 30.73 25.89
C THR A 16 -51.30 29.61 26.33
N GLU A 17 -51.06 29.40 27.63
CA GLU A 17 -50.21 28.30 28.09
C GLU A 17 -50.85 26.91 27.92
N ALA A 18 -52.18 26.81 27.95
CA ALA A 18 -52.87 25.54 27.70
C ALA A 18 -52.92 25.17 26.21
N PHE A 19 -53.16 26.14 25.31
CA PHE A 19 -53.31 25.85 23.87
C PHE A 19 -51.99 25.75 23.12
N PHE A 20 -50.92 26.49 23.47
CA PHE A 20 -49.67 26.41 22.71
C PHE A 20 -49.04 25.00 22.66
N PRO A 21 -48.95 24.25 23.78
CA PRO A 21 -48.48 22.86 23.76
C PRO A 21 -49.39 21.93 22.94
N PHE A 22 -50.70 22.19 22.93
CA PHE A 22 -51.68 21.38 22.20
C PHE A 22 -51.67 21.67 20.69
N ILE A 23 -51.46 22.92 20.28
CA ILE A 23 -51.26 23.33 18.88
C ILE A 23 -49.87 22.89 18.38
N SER A 24 -48.86 22.89 19.24
CA SER A 24 -47.52 22.34 18.92
C SER A 24 -47.58 20.83 18.66
N ARG A 25 -48.12 20.04 19.59
CA ARG A 25 -48.36 18.60 19.36
C ARG A 25 -49.33 18.33 18.20
N GLY A 26 -50.35 19.18 18.04
CA GLY A 26 -51.27 19.12 16.90
C GLY A 26 -50.57 19.32 15.56
N LYS A 27 -49.58 20.21 15.49
CA LYS A 27 -48.73 20.38 14.30
C LYS A 27 -47.85 19.16 14.04
N GLU A 28 -47.22 18.56 15.05
CA GLU A 28 -46.47 17.31 14.86
C GLU A 28 -47.34 16.13 14.39
N LEU A 29 -48.64 16.16 14.72
CA LEU A 29 -49.60 15.10 14.34
C LEU A 29 -50.27 15.33 12.97
N LEU A 30 -50.33 16.58 12.49
CA LEU A 30 -50.99 16.96 11.23
C LEU A 30 -50.01 17.30 10.09
N TRP A 31 -48.84 17.85 10.40
CA TRP A 31 -47.73 17.99 9.47
C TRP A 31 -46.65 16.99 9.86
N GLY A 32 -46.44 15.98 9.01
CA GLY A 32 -45.35 15.02 9.19
C GLY A 32 -43.99 15.72 9.25
N LYS A 33 -43.05 15.13 10.02
CA LYS A 33 -41.69 15.66 10.21
C LYS A 33 -41.07 16.14 8.89
N PRO A 34 -40.36 17.30 8.88
CA PRO A 34 -39.60 17.78 7.73
C PRO A 34 -38.72 16.66 7.16
N GLU A 35 -38.52 16.65 5.84
CA GLU A 35 -37.82 15.53 5.19
C GLU A 35 -36.38 15.40 5.69
N GLU A 36 -35.68 16.52 5.91
CA GLU A 36 -34.39 16.57 6.62
C GLU A 36 -34.42 15.86 7.98
N SER A 37 -35.47 16.06 8.79
CA SER A 37 -35.61 15.42 10.11
C SER A 37 -35.86 13.91 10.01
N ARG A 38 -36.45 13.45 8.90
CA ARG A 38 -36.63 12.03 8.59
C ARG A 38 -35.34 11.41 8.06
N VAL A 39 -34.58 12.14 7.25
CA VAL A 39 -33.28 11.76 6.69
C VAL A 39 -32.22 11.67 7.78
N ALA A 40 -32.11 12.68 8.64
CA ALA A 40 -31.21 12.70 9.80
C ALA A 40 -31.37 11.47 10.70
N GLY A 41 -32.61 11.04 10.96
CA GLY A 41 -32.90 9.83 11.74
C GLY A 41 -32.45 8.52 11.06
N VAL A 42 -32.42 8.48 9.72
CA VAL A 42 -31.88 7.34 8.95
C VAL A 42 -30.36 7.39 8.89
N LEU A 43 -29.75 8.57 8.75
CA LEU A 43 -28.30 8.73 8.73
C LEU A 43 -27.66 8.43 10.07
N GLU A 44 -28.21 8.88 11.20
CA GLU A 44 -27.62 8.54 12.51
C GLU A 44 -27.79 7.04 12.83
N GLU A 45 -28.89 6.42 12.39
CA GLU A 45 -29.06 4.96 12.42
C GLU A 45 -27.99 4.25 11.56
N SER A 46 -27.78 4.70 10.32
CA SER A 46 -26.83 4.12 9.36
C SER A 46 -25.38 4.32 9.78
N LYS A 47 -25.01 5.53 10.22
CA LYS A 47 -23.71 5.88 10.80
C LYS A 47 -23.38 5.01 12.00
N ARG A 48 -24.31 4.86 12.95
CA ARG A 48 -24.13 3.94 14.08
C ARG A 48 -23.94 2.49 13.63
N LEU A 49 -24.63 2.03 12.58
CA LEU A 49 -24.44 0.69 12.04
C LEU A 49 -23.05 0.52 11.40
N VAL A 50 -22.59 1.47 10.60
CA VAL A 50 -21.23 1.48 10.02
C VAL A 50 -20.18 1.58 11.10
N ASP A 51 -20.28 2.51 12.05
CA ASP A 51 -19.34 2.64 13.17
C ASP A 51 -19.33 1.38 14.05
N THR A 52 -20.46 0.70 14.24
CA THR A 52 -20.51 -0.60 14.94
C THR A 52 -19.90 -1.72 14.10
N ALA A 53 -20.10 -1.73 12.78
CA ALA A 53 -19.50 -2.69 11.87
C ALA A 53 -17.98 -2.51 11.77
N MET A 54 -17.49 -1.27 11.72
CA MET A 54 -16.08 -0.87 11.77
C MET A 54 -15.46 -1.16 13.14
N TYR A 55 -16.11 -0.86 14.26
CA TYR A 55 -15.58 -1.17 15.60
C TYR A 55 -15.61 -2.66 15.92
N ALA A 56 -16.63 -3.41 15.48
CA ALA A 56 -16.58 -4.87 15.48
C ALA A 56 -15.42 -5.35 14.60
N THR A 57 -15.23 -4.69 13.45
CA THR A 57 -14.04 -4.77 12.56
C THR A 57 -12.79 -4.09 13.12
N MET A 58 -12.78 -3.83 14.44
CA MET A 58 -11.63 -3.44 15.23
C MET A 58 -11.51 -4.35 16.48
N GLN A 59 -12.21 -5.49 16.52
CA GLN A 59 -12.18 -6.45 17.63
C GLN A 59 -11.91 -7.90 17.17
N ARG A 60 -12.48 -8.34 16.03
CA ARG A 60 -12.21 -9.65 15.38
C ARG A 60 -10.71 -9.96 15.27
N ASN A 61 -9.96 -9.13 14.54
CA ASN A 61 -8.51 -9.36 14.31
C ASN A 61 -7.62 -8.83 15.46
N LEU A 62 -8.19 -8.28 16.54
CA LEU A 62 -7.45 -8.13 17.82
C LEU A 62 -7.45 -9.49 18.53
N LYS A 63 -8.60 -10.15 18.58
CA LYS A 63 -8.78 -11.43 19.30
C LYS A 63 -8.21 -12.66 18.57
N LYS A 64 -7.88 -12.55 17.28
CA LYS A 64 -7.09 -13.56 16.55
C LYS A 64 -5.57 -13.52 16.86
N ARG A 65 -5.08 -12.59 17.69
CA ARG A 65 -3.63 -12.35 17.89
C ARG A 65 -3.00 -13.21 18.97
N GLU A 66 -2.85 -14.49 18.70
CA GLU A 66 -1.59 -15.16 19.06
C GLU A 66 -0.64 -14.94 17.88
N ILE A 67 0.49 -14.26 18.11
CA ILE A 67 1.41 -13.87 17.04
C ILE A 67 2.28 -15.08 16.70
N LEU A 68 2.12 -15.63 15.50
CA LEU A 68 2.75 -16.90 15.10
C LEU A 68 3.84 -16.75 14.02
N SER A 69 3.87 -15.68 13.22
CA SER A 69 4.99 -15.41 12.31
C SER A 69 5.16 -13.94 11.90
N PRO A 70 6.38 -13.52 11.48
CA PRO A 70 6.62 -12.19 10.89
C PRO A 70 5.79 -11.91 9.63
N HIS A 71 5.32 -12.95 8.94
CA HIS A 71 4.51 -12.82 7.72
C HIS A 71 3.16 -12.14 8.05
N GLN A 72 2.61 -12.47 9.22
CA GLN A 72 1.38 -11.86 9.75
C GLN A 72 1.60 -10.38 10.15
N LEU A 73 2.83 -9.97 10.47
CA LEU A 73 3.17 -8.59 10.81
C LEU A 73 3.26 -7.70 9.56
N LEU A 74 3.56 -8.28 8.40
CA LEU A 74 3.52 -7.59 7.10
C LEU A 74 2.10 -7.50 6.51
N SER A 75 1.08 -8.03 7.21
CA SER A 75 -0.32 -7.90 6.80
C SER A 75 -0.85 -6.47 6.84
N PHE A 76 -0.24 -5.63 7.67
CA PHE A 76 -0.74 -4.30 8.04
C PHE A 76 -0.41 -3.21 7.01
N SER A 77 0.45 -3.47 6.02
CA SER A 77 0.71 -2.54 4.90
C SER A 77 -0.40 -2.51 3.84
N LYS A 78 -1.47 -3.31 3.99
CA LYS A 78 -2.58 -3.43 3.02
C LYS A 78 -3.86 -2.70 3.40
N LEU A 79 -3.78 -1.74 4.32
CA LEU A 79 -4.94 -0.98 4.77
C LEU A 79 -4.94 0.43 4.17
N PRO A 80 -6.12 1.03 3.94
CA PRO A 80 -6.21 2.35 3.35
C PRO A 80 -5.52 3.39 4.24
N GLU A 81 -4.75 4.27 3.60
CA GLU A 81 -4.23 5.50 4.18
C GLU A 81 -5.36 6.29 4.89
N PRO A 82 -5.10 7.05 5.98
CA PRO A 82 -6.16 7.67 6.79
C PRO A 82 -7.23 8.45 6.02
N THR A 83 -6.89 9.30 5.04
CA THR A 83 -7.90 10.02 4.25
C THR A 83 -8.73 9.07 3.39
N SER A 84 -8.09 8.05 2.81
CA SER A 84 -8.74 6.97 2.07
C SER A 84 -9.70 6.16 2.96
N GLY A 85 -9.35 5.98 4.24
CA GLY A 85 -10.19 5.37 5.27
C GLY A 85 -11.41 6.22 5.65
N GLU A 86 -11.24 7.55 5.82
CA GLU A 86 -12.35 8.47 6.06
C GLU A 86 -13.34 8.54 4.88
N ILE A 87 -12.81 8.59 3.65
CA ILE A 87 -13.60 8.57 2.41
C ILE A 87 -14.39 7.26 2.27
N ALA A 88 -13.76 6.12 2.52
CA ALA A 88 -14.42 4.82 2.50
C ALA A 88 -15.53 4.72 3.56
N ARG A 89 -15.27 5.20 4.79
CA ARG A 89 -16.28 5.26 5.86
C ARG A 89 -17.46 6.16 5.48
N ALA A 90 -17.21 7.34 4.90
CA ALA A 90 -18.27 8.23 4.43
C ALA A 90 -19.13 7.56 3.36
N ALA A 91 -18.51 6.86 2.41
CA ALA A 91 -19.20 6.10 1.36
C ALA A 91 -20.06 4.96 1.93
N GLU A 92 -19.54 4.17 2.88
CA GLU A 92 -20.31 3.11 3.58
C GLU A 92 -21.55 3.68 4.30
N ILE A 93 -21.43 4.88 4.90
CA ILE A 93 -22.57 5.58 5.53
C ILE A 93 -23.57 6.07 4.48
N MET A 94 -23.10 6.63 3.36
CA MET A 94 -23.94 7.12 2.27
C MET A 94 -24.74 5.98 1.64
N GLU A 95 -24.10 4.86 1.31
CA GLU A 95 -24.76 3.69 0.72
C GLU A 95 -25.79 3.09 1.69
N THR A 96 -25.41 2.84 2.95
CA THR A 96 -26.32 2.31 3.98
C THR A 96 -27.55 3.20 4.14
N SER A 97 -27.36 4.52 4.11
CA SER A 97 -28.45 5.50 4.19
C SER A 97 -29.36 5.46 2.96
N ILE A 98 -28.80 5.36 1.76
CA ILE A 98 -29.57 5.24 0.50
C ILE A 98 -30.36 3.93 0.48
N GLN A 99 -29.76 2.79 0.84
CA GLN A 99 -30.47 1.51 0.93
C GLN A 99 -31.63 1.58 1.95
N ALA A 100 -31.39 2.16 3.13
CA ALA A 100 -32.42 2.32 4.17
C ALA A 100 -33.54 3.26 3.73
N MET A 101 -33.23 4.34 2.99
CA MET A 101 -34.21 5.24 2.41
C MET A 101 -35.02 4.56 1.30
N LYS A 102 -34.39 3.89 0.32
CA LYS A 102 -35.10 3.14 -0.74
C LYS A 102 -36.07 2.10 -0.15
N ARG A 103 -35.67 1.36 0.90
CA ARG A 103 -36.57 0.44 1.63
C ARG A 103 -37.76 1.19 2.26
N LYS A 104 -37.53 2.33 2.91
CA LYS A 104 -38.58 3.16 3.54
C LYS A 104 -39.48 3.91 2.51
N VAL A 105 -39.06 4.03 1.24
CA VAL A 105 -39.85 4.55 0.10
C VAL A 105 -40.66 3.44 -0.59
N ASN A 106 -40.05 2.31 -0.92
CA ASN A 106 -40.74 1.19 -1.57
C ASN A 106 -41.83 0.55 -0.67
N LEU A 107 -41.67 0.63 0.66
CA LEU A 107 -42.73 0.29 1.62
C LEU A 107 -43.94 1.25 1.62
N LYS A 108 -43.87 2.37 0.89
CA LYS A 108 -44.98 3.32 0.67
C LYS A 108 -45.52 3.29 -0.76
N ILE A 109 -44.70 2.97 -1.75
CA ILE A 109 -45.06 3.02 -3.18
C ILE A 109 -45.18 1.59 -3.70
N GLN A 110 -46.40 1.05 -3.67
CA GLN A 110 -46.67 -0.34 -4.08
C GLN A 110 -46.85 -0.54 -5.60
N GLN A 111 -46.61 0.49 -6.43
CA GLN A 111 -46.80 0.43 -7.88
C GLN A 111 -45.71 1.19 -8.69
N SER A 112 -45.02 0.43 -9.55
CA SER A 112 -44.54 0.81 -10.89
C SER A 112 -43.71 2.10 -11.10
N GLN A 113 -42.48 2.16 -10.56
CA GLN A 113 -41.37 2.95 -11.13
C GLN A 113 -40.04 2.19 -11.04
N HIS A 114 -39.02 2.60 -11.80
CA HIS A 114 -37.70 1.94 -11.83
C HIS A 114 -36.91 2.17 -10.51
N PRO A 115 -36.12 1.18 -10.02
CA PRO A 115 -35.42 1.29 -8.74
C PRO A 115 -34.33 2.37 -8.65
N THR A 116 -33.90 2.94 -9.78
CA THR A 116 -32.89 4.00 -9.87
C THR A 116 -33.41 5.33 -9.34
N ASP A 117 -34.67 5.66 -9.64
CA ASP A 117 -35.20 7.04 -9.55
C ASP A 117 -35.91 7.30 -8.20
N ALA A 118 -35.78 6.38 -7.25
CA ALA A 118 -36.55 6.32 -6.00
C ALA A 118 -36.22 7.41 -4.95
N LEU A 119 -35.26 8.30 -5.23
CA LEU A 119 -34.86 9.42 -4.37
C LEU A 119 -34.54 10.65 -5.25
N SER A 120 -34.94 11.85 -4.84
CA SER A 120 -34.64 13.09 -5.58
C SER A 120 -33.18 13.53 -5.43
N GLU A 121 -32.70 14.39 -6.32
CA GLU A 121 -31.34 14.95 -6.26
C GLU A 121 -31.10 15.74 -4.96
N ASP A 122 -32.07 16.54 -4.50
CA ASP A 122 -32.03 17.22 -3.20
C ASP A 122 -31.82 16.23 -2.04
N LEU A 123 -32.55 15.11 -2.09
CA LEU A 123 -32.50 14.08 -1.06
C LEU A 123 -31.16 13.35 -1.04
N LEU A 124 -30.59 13.08 -2.22
CA LEU A 124 -29.23 12.53 -2.36
C LEU A 124 -28.15 13.53 -1.92
N SER A 125 -28.35 14.83 -2.19
CA SER A 125 -27.46 15.92 -1.75
C SER A 125 -27.42 16.07 -0.22
N ILE A 126 -28.59 16.04 0.44
CA ILE A 126 -28.68 16.02 1.91
C ILE A 126 -27.98 14.77 2.47
N ILE A 127 -28.19 13.59 1.87
CA ILE A 127 -27.53 12.35 2.33
C ILE A 127 -26.01 12.43 2.15
N ALA A 128 -25.52 12.92 1.01
CA ALA A 128 -24.08 13.11 0.76
C ALA A 128 -23.44 14.11 1.75
N ASN A 129 -24.14 15.19 2.10
CA ASN A 129 -23.68 16.16 3.09
C ASN A 129 -23.58 15.53 4.48
N MET A 130 -24.65 14.89 4.93
CA MET A 130 -24.74 14.32 6.28
C MET A 130 -23.89 13.05 6.47
N SER A 131 -23.55 12.32 5.41
CA SER A 131 -22.64 11.16 5.48
C SER A 131 -21.16 11.56 5.54
N GLY A 132 -20.82 12.80 5.20
CA GLY A 132 -19.45 13.26 5.01
C GLY A 132 -18.89 13.04 3.59
N CYS A 133 -19.69 12.57 2.62
CA CYS A 133 -19.24 12.41 1.23
C CYS A 133 -19.11 13.74 0.49
N LEU A 134 -19.93 14.74 0.82
CA LEU A 134 -20.03 15.98 0.03
C LEU A 134 -18.70 16.73 -0.18
N PRO A 135 -17.80 16.89 0.82
CA PRO A 135 -16.50 17.51 0.61
C PRO A 135 -15.66 16.83 -0.48
N TYR A 136 -15.67 15.50 -0.51
CA TYR A 136 -14.97 14.68 -1.51
C TYR A 136 -15.73 14.63 -2.86
N MET A 137 -17.04 14.88 -2.84
CA MET A 137 -17.89 15.00 -4.03
C MET A 137 -17.82 16.37 -4.71
N LEU A 138 -17.18 17.39 -4.12
CA LEU A 138 -16.93 18.69 -4.74
C LEU A 138 -15.58 18.72 -5.49
N PRO A 139 -15.43 19.53 -6.55
CA PRO A 139 -14.13 19.72 -7.21
C PRO A 139 -13.20 20.55 -6.32
N PRO A 140 -11.91 20.19 -6.18
CA PRO A 140 -10.92 21.01 -5.49
C PRO A 140 -10.67 22.32 -6.25
N LYS A 141 -10.30 23.37 -5.53
CA LYS A 141 -9.81 24.61 -6.14
C LYS A 141 -8.37 24.41 -6.61
N CYS A 142 -8.11 24.56 -7.90
CA CYS A 142 -6.77 24.43 -8.42
C CYS A 142 -5.88 25.62 -8.05
N PRO A 143 -4.70 25.41 -7.45
CA PRO A 143 -3.74 26.48 -7.24
C PRO A 143 -3.25 26.99 -8.59
N ASN A 144 -3.26 28.31 -8.78
CA ASN A 144 -2.73 28.95 -9.98
C ASN A 144 -1.40 29.63 -9.64
N THR A 145 -0.40 28.81 -9.30
CA THR A 145 0.99 29.22 -9.03
C THR A 145 1.91 28.59 -10.06
N CYS A 146 3.10 29.16 -10.26
CA CYS A 146 4.09 28.59 -11.17
C CYS A 146 4.42 27.10 -10.89
N LEU A 147 4.50 26.67 -9.62
CA LEU A 147 4.77 25.27 -9.26
C LEU A 147 3.64 24.33 -9.69
N ALA A 148 2.39 24.75 -9.53
CA ALA A 148 1.22 23.98 -9.98
C ALA A 148 1.10 23.89 -11.51
N ASN A 149 1.88 24.69 -12.26
CA ASN A 149 2.03 24.58 -13.71
C ASN A 149 3.28 23.78 -14.13
N LYS A 150 4.32 23.71 -13.28
CA LYS A 150 5.57 22.96 -13.55
C LYS A 150 5.48 21.49 -13.10
N TYR A 151 4.67 21.17 -12.09
CA TYR A 151 4.60 19.83 -11.49
C TYR A 151 3.18 19.34 -11.21
N ARG A 152 3.00 18.02 -11.25
CA ARG A 152 1.78 17.30 -10.86
C ARG A 152 1.52 17.45 -9.36
N LEU A 153 0.26 17.57 -8.96
CA LEU A 153 -0.15 17.35 -7.56
C LEU A 153 -0.08 15.86 -7.22
N ILE A 154 0.36 15.50 -6.01
CA ILE A 154 0.47 14.11 -5.53
C ILE A 154 -0.85 13.34 -5.65
N THR A 155 -1.99 14.02 -5.51
CA THR A 155 -3.33 13.45 -5.61
C THR A 155 -3.84 13.26 -7.05
N GLY A 156 -3.05 13.61 -8.07
CA GLY A 156 -3.47 13.64 -9.49
C GLY A 156 -4.49 14.74 -9.84
N ALA A 157 -5.02 15.46 -8.85
CA ALA A 157 -5.99 16.52 -9.02
C ALA A 157 -5.43 17.69 -9.86
N CYS A 158 -6.33 18.44 -10.49
CA CYS A 158 -6.02 19.64 -11.29
C CYS A 158 -5.12 19.42 -12.51
N ASN A 159 -4.88 18.17 -12.91
CA ASN A 159 -4.29 17.82 -14.21
C ASN A 159 -5.13 18.42 -15.35
N ASN A 160 -6.43 18.10 -15.38
CA ASN A 160 -7.41 18.81 -16.19
C ASN A 160 -7.99 19.98 -15.37
N ARG A 161 -7.91 21.21 -15.90
CA ARG A 161 -8.36 22.44 -15.19
C ARG A 161 -9.88 22.65 -15.21
N ASP A 162 -10.58 22.20 -16.26
CA ASP A 162 -12.04 22.28 -16.38
C ASP A 162 -12.73 21.15 -15.58
N HIS A 163 -12.02 20.02 -15.42
CA HIS A 163 -12.46 18.87 -14.64
C HIS A 163 -11.41 18.44 -13.59
N PRO A 164 -11.21 19.22 -12.49
CA PRO A 164 -10.14 19.06 -11.50
C PRO A 164 -9.99 17.71 -10.76
N ARG A 165 -10.85 16.72 -11.04
CA ARG A 165 -10.84 15.38 -10.43
C ARG A 165 -10.66 14.24 -11.44
N TRP A 166 -10.60 14.52 -12.74
CA TRP A 166 -10.32 13.48 -13.72
C TRP A 166 -8.90 12.95 -13.51
N GLY A 167 -8.76 11.64 -13.35
CA GLY A 167 -7.49 10.99 -12.99
C GLY A 167 -7.02 11.19 -11.54
N ALA A 168 -7.82 11.82 -10.65
CA ALA A 168 -7.41 12.05 -9.27
C ALA A 168 -7.60 10.82 -8.36
N SER A 169 -6.67 10.62 -7.44
CA SER A 169 -6.72 9.58 -6.39
C SER A 169 -7.97 9.70 -5.51
N ASN A 170 -8.45 8.59 -4.95
CA ASN A 170 -9.64 8.52 -4.09
C ASN A 170 -10.94 9.05 -4.74
N THR A 171 -11.02 9.00 -6.08
CA THR A 171 -12.27 9.23 -6.83
C THR A 171 -12.89 7.91 -7.32
N ALA A 172 -14.13 7.97 -7.79
CA ALA A 172 -14.84 6.79 -8.29
C ALA A 172 -14.37 6.38 -9.69
N LEU A 173 -14.09 5.08 -9.89
CA LEU A 173 -13.75 4.50 -11.20
C LEU A 173 -14.82 4.80 -12.25
N ALA A 174 -14.41 5.25 -13.43
CA ALA A 174 -15.31 5.65 -14.50
C ALA A 174 -16.15 4.46 -15.01
N ARG A 175 -17.43 4.68 -15.29
CA ARG A 175 -18.33 3.66 -15.85
C ARG A 175 -18.62 3.97 -17.32
N TRP A 176 -17.96 3.24 -18.22
CA TRP A 176 -18.18 3.33 -19.68
C TRP A 176 -19.50 2.68 -20.14
N LEU A 177 -20.03 1.74 -19.35
CA LEU A 177 -21.37 1.18 -19.48
C LEU A 177 -22.10 1.28 -18.13
N PRO A 178 -23.46 1.35 -18.10
CA PRO A 178 -24.22 1.32 -16.86
C PRO A 178 -23.93 0.08 -16.00
N PRO A 179 -24.01 0.19 -14.66
CA PRO A 179 -23.81 -0.96 -13.77
C PRO A 179 -24.99 -1.94 -13.82
N VAL A 180 -24.70 -3.23 -13.71
CA VAL A 180 -25.70 -4.31 -13.63
C VAL A 180 -25.67 -4.95 -12.24
N TYR A 181 -26.68 -4.64 -11.44
CA TYR A 181 -26.92 -5.16 -10.08
C TYR A 181 -28.33 -5.77 -10.01
N GLU A 182 -28.54 -6.80 -9.19
CA GLU A 182 -29.82 -7.54 -9.12
C GLU A 182 -30.97 -6.72 -8.53
N ASP A 183 -30.66 -5.72 -7.70
CA ASP A 183 -31.61 -4.72 -7.18
C ASP A 183 -31.54 -3.37 -7.92
N GLY A 184 -30.77 -3.30 -9.01
CA GLY A 184 -30.51 -2.06 -9.75
C GLY A 184 -29.72 -1.01 -8.97
N PHE A 185 -29.02 -1.38 -7.89
CA PHE A 185 -28.26 -0.42 -7.09
C PHE A 185 -26.93 -0.95 -6.52
N SER A 186 -26.92 -2.12 -5.87
CA SER A 186 -25.80 -2.59 -5.05
C SER A 186 -25.68 -4.12 -4.92
N GLN A 187 -26.75 -4.89 -5.09
CA GLN A 187 -26.67 -6.35 -4.93
C GLN A 187 -25.96 -7.00 -6.13
N PRO A 188 -24.82 -7.67 -5.92
CA PRO A 188 -24.01 -8.21 -7.01
C PRO A 188 -24.74 -9.29 -7.79
N ARG A 189 -24.36 -9.46 -9.06
CA ARG A 189 -24.86 -10.55 -9.91
C ARG A 189 -24.57 -11.91 -9.24
N GLY A 190 -25.59 -12.73 -9.03
CA GLY A 190 -25.51 -14.00 -8.30
C GLY A 190 -25.68 -13.90 -6.78
N TRP A 191 -26.16 -12.77 -6.24
CA TRP A 191 -26.46 -12.62 -4.81
C TRP A 191 -27.68 -13.45 -4.38
N ASN A 192 -28.74 -13.44 -5.19
CA ASN A 192 -29.98 -14.15 -4.90
C ASN A 192 -30.04 -15.50 -5.67
N PRO A 193 -29.99 -16.67 -5.00
CA PRO A 193 -29.91 -17.97 -5.69
C PRO A 193 -31.09 -18.33 -6.63
N GLY A 194 -32.22 -17.63 -6.52
CA GLY A 194 -33.38 -17.77 -7.39
C GLY A 194 -33.49 -16.71 -8.50
N PHE A 195 -32.54 -15.77 -8.61
CA PHE A 195 -32.54 -14.75 -9.64
C PHE A 195 -31.95 -15.30 -10.93
N LEU A 196 -32.65 -15.13 -12.05
CA LEU A 196 -32.28 -15.66 -13.35
C LEU A 196 -31.72 -14.56 -14.25
N HIS A 197 -30.47 -14.73 -14.69
CA HIS A 197 -29.81 -13.90 -15.69
C HIS A 197 -30.02 -14.59 -17.05
N ASN A 198 -30.71 -13.92 -17.98
CA ASN A 198 -31.07 -14.48 -19.29
C ASN A 198 -31.73 -15.88 -19.24
N GLY A 199 -32.59 -16.09 -18.23
CA GLY A 199 -33.31 -17.35 -18.01
C GLY A 199 -32.58 -18.40 -17.16
N PHE A 200 -31.33 -18.16 -16.75
CA PHE A 200 -30.51 -19.15 -16.02
C PHE A 200 -29.88 -18.56 -14.74
N PRO A 201 -29.67 -19.36 -13.68
CA PRO A 201 -28.87 -18.92 -12.53
C PRO A 201 -27.39 -18.81 -12.94
N LEU A 202 -26.65 -17.88 -12.35
CA LEU A 202 -25.20 -17.76 -12.59
C LEU A 202 -24.42 -18.86 -11.83
N PRO A 203 -23.35 -19.42 -12.42
CA PRO A 203 -22.57 -20.45 -11.76
C PRO A 203 -21.79 -19.87 -10.55
N PRO A 204 -21.58 -20.66 -9.48
CA PRO A 204 -20.67 -20.31 -8.40
C PRO A 204 -19.26 -20.11 -8.94
N VAL A 205 -18.61 -19.00 -8.60
CA VAL A 205 -17.29 -18.61 -9.15
C VAL A 205 -16.22 -19.68 -8.97
N ARG A 206 -16.26 -20.42 -7.86
CA ARG A 206 -15.32 -21.50 -7.56
C ARG A 206 -15.50 -22.72 -8.45
N GLU A 207 -16.72 -23.03 -8.87
CA GLU A 207 -16.97 -24.13 -9.81
C GLU A 207 -16.56 -23.74 -11.23
N VAL A 208 -16.62 -22.45 -11.58
CA VAL A 208 -16.00 -21.92 -12.81
C VAL A 208 -14.48 -22.09 -12.76
N THR A 209 -13.81 -21.73 -11.66
CA THR A 209 -12.36 -21.95 -11.53
C THR A 209 -12.01 -23.43 -11.73
N ARG A 210 -12.64 -24.33 -10.98
CA ARG A 210 -12.28 -25.77 -10.92
C ARG A 210 -12.51 -26.52 -12.22
N HIS A 211 -13.47 -26.10 -13.05
CA HIS A 211 -13.76 -26.77 -14.32
C HIS A 211 -13.08 -26.10 -15.54
N VAL A 212 -12.88 -24.78 -15.51
CA VAL A 212 -12.45 -24.00 -16.68
C VAL A 212 -11.04 -23.42 -16.53
N ILE A 213 -10.65 -22.95 -15.33
CA ILE A 213 -9.50 -22.04 -15.16
C ILE A 213 -8.28 -22.73 -14.53
N GLN A 214 -8.49 -23.59 -13.54
CA GLN A 214 -7.42 -24.28 -12.81
C GLN A 214 -6.64 -25.23 -13.74
N VAL A 215 -5.32 -25.10 -13.72
CA VAL A 215 -4.38 -26.05 -14.31
C VAL A 215 -3.25 -26.35 -13.32
N SER A 216 -2.72 -27.57 -13.31
CA SER A 216 -1.62 -27.91 -12.40
C SER A 216 -0.31 -27.23 -12.79
N ASN A 217 0.53 -26.95 -11.78
CA ASN A 217 1.83 -26.30 -11.95
C ASN A 217 2.77 -27.06 -12.93
N GLU A 218 2.63 -28.38 -13.04
CA GLU A 218 3.52 -29.25 -13.84
C GLU A 218 3.34 -29.12 -15.36
N VAL A 219 2.21 -28.60 -15.85
CA VAL A 219 1.88 -28.55 -17.29
C VAL A 219 1.79 -27.12 -17.85
N VAL A 220 2.33 -26.15 -17.12
CA VAL A 220 2.34 -24.73 -17.50
C VAL A 220 3.26 -24.49 -18.71
N THR A 221 2.74 -23.85 -19.76
CA THR A 221 3.52 -23.44 -20.94
C THR A 221 4.30 -22.15 -20.67
N ASP A 222 5.61 -22.15 -20.97
CA ASP A 222 6.47 -20.97 -20.98
C ASP A 222 6.27 -20.09 -22.24
N ASP A 223 6.52 -18.80 -22.12
CA ASP A 223 6.46 -17.82 -23.20
C ASP A 223 7.71 -17.85 -24.10
N ASP A 224 7.53 -18.01 -25.42
CA ASP A 224 8.62 -18.12 -26.40
C ASP A 224 9.36 -16.79 -26.68
N ARG A 225 8.87 -15.67 -26.16
CA ARG A 225 9.31 -14.31 -26.54
C ARG A 225 9.59 -13.40 -25.36
N TYR A 226 8.82 -13.52 -24.28
CA TYR A 226 8.81 -12.55 -23.19
C TYR A 226 9.32 -13.12 -21.87
N SER A 227 10.11 -12.31 -21.18
CA SER A 227 10.67 -12.62 -19.88
C SER A 227 9.64 -12.43 -18.76
N ASP A 228 9.87 -13.05 -17.59
CA ASP A 228 9.07 -12.87 -16.37
C ASP A 228 8.87 -11.39 -16.01
N LEU A 229 9.82 -10.53 -16.38
CA LEU A 229 9.75 -9.08 -16.18
C LEU A 229 8.56 -8.42 -16.90
N LEU A 230 8.05 -8.98 -18.00
CA LEU A 230 6.81 -8.48 -18.63
C LEU A 230 5.61 -8.63 -17.68
N MET A 231 5.49 -9.76 -16.98
CA MET A 231 4.44 -9.99 -16.00
C MET A 231 4.61 -9.07 -14.78
N ALA A 232 5.83 -8.99 -14.23
CA ALA A 232 6.12 -8.14 -13.08
C ALA A 232 5.86 -6.64 -13.38
N TRP A 233 6.19 -6.19 -14.59
CA TRP A 233 5.92 -4.82 -15.03
C TRP A 233 4.43 -4.56 -15.30
N GLY A 234 3.69 -5.57 -15.79
CA GLY A 234 2.23 -5.49 -15.87
C GLY A 234 1.58 -5.28 -14.50
N GLN A 235 2.03 -5.99 -13.47
CA GLN A 235 1.59 -5.77 -12.09
C GLN A 235 2.02 -4.41 -11.54
N TYR A 236 3.23 -3.95 -11.87
CA TYR A 236 3.68 -2.59 -11.52
C TYR A 236 2.72 -1.52 -12.06
N ILE A 237 2.37 -1.62 -13.35
CA ILE A 237 1.47 -0.69 -14.02
C ILE A 237 0.05 -0.73 -13.43
N ASP A 238 -0.46 -1.92 -13.07
CA ASP A 238 -1.79 -2.05 -12.43
C ASP A 238 -1.84 -1.25 -11.12
N HIS A 239 -0.77 -1.34 -10.31
CA HIS A 239 -0.67 -0.65 -9.03
C HIS A 239 -0.40 0.86 -9.12
N ASP A 240 0.28 1.34 -10.17
CA ASP A 240 0.46 2.78 -10.47
C ASP A 240 -0.88 3.39 -10.93
N ILE A 241 -1.58 2.70 -11.85
CA ILE A 241 -2.82 3.19 -12.45
C ILE A 241 -4.04 3.06 -11.50
N ALA A 242 -4.20 1.96 -10.77
CA ALA A 242 -5.42 1.71 -10.01
C ALA A 242 -5.29 0.80 -8.79
N PHE A 243 -5.67 1.33 -7.63
CA PHE A 243 -5.95 0.54 -6.43
C PHE A 243 -7.41 0.65 -6.01
N THR A 244 -8.15 -0.46 -6.01
CA THR A 244 -9.47 -0.54 -5.35
C THR A 244 -9.28 -1.07 -3.92
N PRO A 245 -9.37 -0.23 -2.88
CA PRO A 245 -9.33 -0.72 -1.51
C PRO A 245 -10.52 -1.64 -1.22
N GLN A 246 -10.30 -2.64 -0.35
CA GLN A 246 -11.42 -3.40 0.22
C GLN A 246 -12.15 -2.52 1.23
N SER A 247 -13.48 -2.63 1.30
CA SER A 247 -14.31 -1.95 2.32
C SER A 247 -13.71 -2.10 3.72
N THR A 248 -13.80 -1.02 4.49
CA THR A 248 -13.25 -0.92 5.84
C THR A 248 -14.00 -1.85 6.80
N SER A 249 -15.32 -1.98 6.65
CA SER A 249 -16.10 -3.03 7.30
C SER A 249 -16.02 -4.37 6.54
N LYS A 250 -14.92 -5.11 6.73
CA LYS A 250 -14.71 -6.51 6.24
C LYS A 250 -15.61 -7.53 6.94
N ALA A 251 -16.91 -7.25 6.98
CA ALA A 251 -17.81 -7.66 8.04
C ALA A 251 -19.29 -7.52 7.66
N ALA A 252 -19.89 -8.62 7.20
CA ALA A 252 -21.35 -8.76 7.22
C ALA A 252 -21.83 -8.70 8.69
N PHE A 253 -22.25 -7.50 9.13
CA PHE A 253 -22.63 -7.15 10.50
C PHE A 253 -21.68 -7.68 11.59
N GLY A 254 -20.36 -7.50 11.35
CA GLY A 254 -19.28 -7.52 12.36
C GLY A 254 -17.98 -8.27 11.96
N GLY A 255 -16.79 -7.66 12.16
CA GLY A 255 -15.54 -8.31 12.61
C GLY A 255 -14.36 -8.73 11.70
N GLY A 256 -13.48 -7.78 11.31
CA GLY A 256 -12.00 -7.88 11.37
C GLY A 256 -11.31 -7.01 12.48
N ALA A 257 -10.08 -6.47 12.29
CA ALA A 257 -9.30 -5.45 13.08
C ALA A 257 -7.91 -5.12 12.45
N ASP A 258 -7.18 -4.14 13.02
CA ASP A 258 -6.04 -3.41 12.39
C ASP A 258 -4.89 -2.97 13.37
N CYS A 259 -3.81 -2.38 12.88
CA CYS A 259 -2.60 -1.94 13.58
C CYS A 259 -2.52 -0.40 13.76
N GLN A 260 -2.57 0.08 15.00
CA GLN A 260 -2.41 1.50 15.36
C GLN A 260 -1.21 1.69 16.29
N VAL A 261 0.03 1.63 15.78
CA VAL A 261 1.23 1.75 16.66
C VAL A 261 2.50 2.38 16.03
N THR A 262 2.45 2.98 14.83
CA THR A 262 3.57 3.80 14.32
C THR A 262 3.07 4.79 13.25
N CYS A 263 3.75 5.94 13.13
CA CYS A 263 3.33 7.13 12.37
C CYS A 263 4.53 7.83 11.70
N GLU A 264 5.28 7.14 10.83
CA GLU A 264 6.38 7.72 10.03
C GLU A 264 6.19 7.48 8.53
N ASN A 265 6.85 8.30 7.68
CA ASN A 265 6.32 8.63 6.36
C ASN A 265 6.99 7.93 5.14
N GLN A 266 6.14 7.21 4.40
CA GLN A 266 6.13 6.99 2.93
C GLN A 266 7.27 6.23 2.21
N ASN A 267 6.86 5.07 1.65
CA ASN A 267 7.36 4.43 0.42
C ASN A 267 6.28 3.37 0.01
N PRO A 268 5.93 3.10 -1.27
CA PRO A 268 6.38 3.72 -2.52
C PRO A 268 5.28 4.49 -3.28
N CYS A 269 5.60 5.70 -3.73
CA CYS A 269 4.82 6.45 -4.72
C CYS A 269 5.77 6.82 -5.88
N PHE A 270 5.63 6.17 -7.04
CA PHE A 270 6.52 6.40 -8.18
C PHE A 270 5.79 6.25 -9.53
N PRO A 271 5.43 7.36 -10.21
CA PRO A 271 4.68 7.31 -11.46
C PRO A 271 5.60 7.02 -12.65
N ILE A 272 5.30 5.99 -13.47
CA ILE A 272 6.09 5.64 -14.66
C ILE A 272 5.23 5.57 -15.93
N GLN A 273 5.47 6.52 -16.83
CA GLN A 273 4.69 6.68 -18.06
C GLN A 273 5.41 6.23 -19.34
N ILE A 274 6.73 6.41 -19.43
CA ILE A 274 7.50 6.19 -20.68
C ILE A 274 7.55 4.70 -21.06
N ILE A 275 8.13 3.86 -20.20
CA ILE A 275 8.30 2.42 -20.43
C ILE A 275 6.93 1.73 -20.62
N THR A 276 5.93 2.18 -19.85
CA THR A 276 4.54 1.68 -19.90
C THR A 276 3.94 1.78 -21.30
N LEU A 277 3.90 2.97 -21.90
CA LEU A 277 3.23 3.19 -23.18
C LEU A 277 4.13 2.94 -24.40
N ARG A 278 5.44 3.15 -24.30
CA ARG A 278 6.40 2.89 -25.39
C ARG A 278 6.73 1.41 -25.53
N ASP A 279 6.96 0.72 -24.41
CA ASP A 279 7.54 -0.62 -24.42
C ASP A 279 6.50 -1.70 -24.07
N TYR A 280 5.76 -1.55 -22.98
CA TYR A 280 4.84 -2.58 -22.50
C TYR A 280 3.54 -2.69 -23.33
N VAL A 281 2.80 -1.59 -23.48
CA VAL A 281 1.46 -1.61 -24.12
C VAL A 281 1.47 -2.18 -25.55
N PRO A 282 2.41 -1.84 -26.46
CA PRO A 282 2.45 -2.45 -27.81
C PRO A 282 2.69 -3.97 -27.80
N ARG A 283 3.44 -4.50 -26.82
CA ARG A 283 3.76 -5.93 -26.69
C ARG A 283 2.56 -6.75 -26.22
N ILE A 284 1.68 -6.17 -25.39
CA ILE A 284 0.46 -6.87 -24.94
C ILE A 284 -0.70 -6.76 -25.93
N LEU A 285 -0.90 -5.61 -26.58
CA LEU A 285 -1.99 -5.39 -27.54
C LEU A 285 -1.74 -6.06 -28.91
N GLY A 286 -0.48 -6.16 -29.32
CA GLY A 286 -0.10 -6.37 -30.73
C GLY A 286 -0.17 -5.05 -31.52
N PRO A 287 0.66 -4.88 -32.57
CA PRO A 287 0.84 -3.58 -33.22
C PRO A 287 -0.38 -3.10 -34.00
N GLU A 288 -1.21 -4.01 -34.55
CA GLU A 288 -2.43 -3.66 -35.27
C GLU A 288 -3.47 -3.03 -34.33
N ALA A 289 -3.68 -3.62 -33.15
CA ALA A 289 -4.59 -3.07 -32.13
C ALA A 289 -4.00 -1.84 -31.41
N PHE A 290 -2.68 -1.77 -31.23
CA PHE A 290 -2.03 -0.55 -30.75
C PHE A 290 -2.29 0.63 -31.70
N GLN A 291 -2.12 0.43 -33.01
CA GLN A 291 -2.39 1.47 -34.01
C GLN A 291 -3.88 1.86 -34.08
N GLN A 292 -4.79 0.90 -33.85
CA GLN A 292 -6.24 1.13 -33.86
C GLN A 292 -6.77 1.87 -32.62
N TYR A 293 -6.28 1.51 -31.43
CA TYR A 293 -6.87 1.97 -30.15
C TYR A 293 -6.03 2.99 -29.39
N VAL A 294 -4.73 3.13 -29.71
CA VAL A 294 -3.81 4.10 -29.07
C VAL A 294 -3.27 5.08 -30.11
N GLY A 295 -2.61 4.56 -31.14
CA GLY A 295 -1.96 5.34 -32.20
C GLY A 295 -0.75 6.15 -31.73
N PRO A 296 -0.17 7.00 -32.60
CA PRO A 296 0.80 8.02 -32.18
C PRO A 296 0.18 9.01 -31.18
N TYR A 297 1.01 9.81 -30.51
CA TYR A 297 0.56 10.95 -29.72
C TYR A 297 0.34 12.16 -30.64
N GLU A 298 -0.80 12.84 -30.49
CA GLU A 298 -1.20 13.98 -31.34
C GLU A 298 -1.27 15.30 -30.55
N GLY A 299 -0.98 15.26 -29.24
CA GLY A 299 -1.13 16.37 -28.30
C GLY A 299 -2.08 16.02 -27.15
N TYR A 300 -2.19 16.93 -26.19
CA TYR A 300 -3.15 16.82 -25.07
C TYR A 300 -4.56 17.22 -25.51
N ASP A 301 -5.55 16.42 -25.13
CA ASP A 301 -6.97 16.64 -25.34
C ASP A 301 -7.66 16.89 -23.98
N SER A 302 -8.09 18.13 -23.74
CA SER A 302 -8.81 18.50 -22.50
C SER A 302 -10.22 17.91 -22.40
N THR A 303 -10.74 17.29 -23.46
CA THR A 303 -12.02 16.57 -23.46
C THR A 303 -11.85 15.07 -23.20
N ALA A 304 -10.64 14.54 -23.33
CA ALA A 304 -10.33 13.17 -22.95
C ALA A 304 -10.35 13.00 -21.42
N ASN A 305 -11.04 11.96 -20.94
CA ASN A 305 -11.16 11.67 -19.52
C ASN A 305 -10.17 10.57 -19.10
N PRO A 306 -9.02 10.91 -18.46
CA PRO A 306 -8.03 9.93 -18.02
C PRO A 306 -8.50 9.05 -16.84
N THR A 307 -9.66 9.32 -16.23
CA THR A 307 -10.15 8.55 -15.08
C THR A 307 -10.25 7.06 -15.40
N VAL A 308 -9.62 6.23 -14.57
CA VAL A 308 -9.55 4.78 -14.81
C VAL A 308 -10.94 4.17 -14.76
N SER A 309 -11.28 3.41 -15.80
CA SER A 309 -12.57 2.75 -15.92
C SER A 309 -12.66 1.51 -15.03
N ASN A 310 -13.87 1.27 -14.54
CA ASN A 310 -14.16 0.14 -13.67
C ASN A 310 -13.84 -1.19 -14.36
N VAL A 311 -14.19 -1.34 -15.65
CA VAL A 311 -13.89 -2.55 -16.43
C VAL A 311 -12.38 -2.79 -16.61
N PHE A 312 -11.56 -1.73 -16.72
CA PHE A 312 -10.11 -1.86 -16.86
C PHE A 312 -9.48 -2.47 -15.60
N SER A 313 -9.63 -1.80 -14.45
CA SER A 313 -9.02 -2.22 -13.17
C SER A 313 -9.66 -3.49 -12.58
N THR A 314 -10.91 -3.78 -12.94
CA THR A 314 -11.65 -4.92 -12.37
C THR A 314 -11.57 -6.19 -13.23
N ALA A 315 -11.36 -6.04 -14.54
CA ALA A 315 -11.32 -7.17 -15.47
C ALA A 315 -10.18 -7.07 -16.47
N ALA A 316 -10.16 -6.08 -17.38
CA ALA A 316 -9.34 -6.16 -18.58
C ALA A 316 -7.83 -6.23 -18.28
N PHE A 317 -7.32 -5.39 -17.37
CA PHE A 317 -5.88 -5.38 -17.05
C PHE A 317 -5.46 -6.57 -16.15
N ARG A 318 -6.44 -7.25 -15.53
CA ARG A 318 -6.24 -8.49 -14.75
C ARG A 318 -5.97 -9.74 -15.59
N PHE A 319 -5.76 -9.60 -16.90
CA PHE A 319 -5.26 -10.68 -17.75
C PHE A 319 -3.87 -11.16 -17.30
N GLY A 320 -3.05 -10.26 -16.72
CA GLY A 320 -1.71 -10.57 -16.20
C GLY A 320 -1.68 -11.66 -15.14
N HIS A 321 -2.79 -11.92 -14.42
CA HIS A 321 -2.87 -13.05 -13.48
C HIS A 321 -2.70 -14.42 -14.16
N ALA A 322 -2.96 -14.53 -15.46
CA ALA A 322 -2.75 -15.73 -16.25
C ALA A 322 -1.34 -15.87 -16.84
N THR A 323 -0.50 -14.84 -16.73
CA THR A 323 0.92 -14.84 -17.17
C THR A 323 1.93 -14.99 -16.03
N ILE A 324 1.43 -15.14 -14.79
CA ILE A 324 2.26 -15.41 -13.61
C ILE A 324 2.75 -16.87 -13.64
N HIS A 325 4.07 -17.05 -13.58
CA HIS A 325 4.70 -18.37 -13.46
C HIS A 325 4.63 -18.91 -12.01
N PRO A 326 4.42 -20.23 -11.77
CA PRO A 326 4.26 -20.78 -10.42
C PRO A 326 5.55 -20.82 -9.58
N LEU A 327 6.72 -20.65 -10.20
CA LEU A 327 8.02 -20.55 -9.50
C LEU A 327 8.62 -19.16 -9.66
N VAL A 328 9.01 -18.55 -8.54
CA VAL A 328 9.89 -17.37 -8.48
C VAL A 328 11.33 -17.85 -8.61
N ARG A 329 11.96 -17.47 -9.72
CA ARG A 329 13.28 -17.98 -10.12
C ARG A 329 14.38 -17.04 -9.59
N ARG A 330 15.42 -17.60 -8.98
CA ARG A 330 16.59 -16.88 -8.45
C ARG A 330 17.85 -17.44 -9.11
N LEU A 331 18.74 -16.57 -9.59
CA LEU A 331 19.92 -16.97 -10.36
C LEU A 331 21.21 -16.31 -9.84
N ASP A 332 22.32 -17.05 -9.94
CA ASP A 332 23.66 -16.57 -9.59
C ASP A 332 24.22 -15.55 -10.62
N ALA A 333 25.45 -15.10 -10.40
CA ALA A 333 26.12 -14.16 -11.30
C ALA A 333 26.42 -14.71 -12.71
N GLY A 334 26.35 -16.04 -12.91
CA GLY A 334 26.43 -16.71 -14.22
C GLY A 334 25.05 -17.00 -14.83
N PHE A 335 23.98 -16.44 -14.25
CA PHE A 335 22.57 -16.69 -14.61
C PHE A 335 22.16 -18.17 -14.49
N GLN A 336 22.84 -18.95 -13.65
CA GLN A 336 22.52 -20.35 -13.39
C GLN A 336 21.70 -20.51 -12.10
N GLU A 337 21.05 -21.66 -11.96
CA GLU A 337 20.44 -22.08 -10.69
C GLU A 337 21.53 -22.55 -9.73
N HIS A 338 21.50 -22.05 -8.49
CA HIS A 338 22.53 -22.33 -7.48
C HIS A 338 21.90 -22.95 -6.22
N PRO A 339 22.52 -23.96 -5.57
CA PRO A 339 21.96 -24.62 -4.39
C PRO A 339 21.61 -23.67 -3.23
N ASP A 340 22.38 -22.59 -3.06
CA ASP A 340 22.15 -21.57 -2.03
C ASP A 340 21.08 -20.52 -2.42
N LEU A 341 20.66 -20.52 -3.69
CA LEU A 341 19.65 -19.61 -4.26
C LEU A 341 18.52 -20.41 -4.96
N PRO A 342 17.86 -21.38 -4.28
CA PRO A 342 16.88 -22.24 -4.92
C PRO A 342 15.68 -21.44 -5.43
N GLY A 343 15.04 -21.92 -6.49
CA GLY A 343 13.71 -21.44 -6.89
C GLY A 343 12.71 -21.62 -5.75
N LEU A 344 11.76 -20.68 -5.64
CA LEU A 344 10.69 -20.71 -4.64
C LEU A 344 9.35 -20.92 -5.33
N TRP A 345 8.45 -21.67 -4.70
CA TRP A 345 7.05 -21.65 -5.10
C TRP A 345 6.44 -20.29 -4.79
N LEU A 346 5.54 -19.81 -5.65
CA LEU A 346 4.98 -18.47 -5.53
C LEU A 346 4.28 -18.25 -4.18
N HIS A 347 3.65 -19.29 -3.60
CA HIS A 347 3.06 -19.21 -2.26
C HIS A 347 4.08 -18.96 -1.12
N GLU A 348 5.35 -19.31 -1.31
CA GLU A 348 6.45 -19.08 -0.36
C GLU A 348 7.01 -17.64 -0.48
N ALA A 349 6.78 -16.98 -1.63
CA ALA A 349 7.23 -15.62 -1.90
C ALA A 349 6.23 -14.52 -1.47
N PHE A 350 4.95 -14.87 -1.25
CA PHE A 350 3.92 -13.91 -0.86
C PHE A 350 4.20 -13.26 0.51
N PHE A 351 4.50 -11.97 0.48
CA PHE A 351 4.80 -11.14 1.66
C PHE A 351 6.07 -11.57 2.40
N SER A 352 7.09 -11.98 1.62
CA SER A 352 8.34 -12.58 2.10
C SER A 352 9.59 -11.71 1.91
N PRO A 353 9.72 -10.52 2.53
CA PRO A 353 10.89 -9.64 2.37
C PRO A 353 12.19 -10.23 2.92
N TRP A 354 12.14 -11.20 3.85
CA TRP A 354 13.36 -11.93 4.27
C TRP A 354 13.99 -12.72 3.12
N THR A 355 13.23 -13.10 2.09
CA THR A 355 13.76 -13.67 0.83
C THR A 355 14.71 -12.68 0.13
N VAL A 356 14.50 -11.37 0.28
CA VAL A 356 15.43 -10.34 -0.20
C VAL A 356 16.53 -10.08 0.84
N LEU A 357 16.15 -9.80 2.10
CA LEU A 357 17.09 -9.39 3.16
C LEU A 357 18.11 -10.47 3.56
N HIS A 358 17.80 -11.76 3.35
CA HIS A 358 18.65 -12.88 3.70
C HIS A 358 18.91 -13.85 2.53
N GLY A 359 18.18 -13.73 1.42
CA GLY A 359 18.30 -14.62 0.25
C GLY A 359 19.12 -14.04 -0.91
N GLY A 360 20.13 -13.20 -0.61
CA GLY A 360 21.07 -12.66 -1.61
C GLY A 360 20.69 -11.29 -2.20
N GLY A 361 19.75 -10.56 -1.61
CA GLY A 361 19.32 -9.25 -2.08
C GLY A 361 18.37 -9.30 -3.27
N LEU A 362 18.30 -8.21 -4.03
CA LEU A 362 17.41 -8.07 -5.20
C LEU A 362 18.00 -8.71 -6.47
N ASP A 363 19.33 -8.65 -6.62
CA ASP A 363 20.11 -9.16 -7.74
C ASP A 363 19.67 -10.54 -8.28
N PRO A 364 19.56 -11.61 -7.45
CA PRO A 364 19.20 -12.95 -7.95
C PRO A 364 17.79 -13.01 -8.54
N LEU A 365 16.87 -12.20 -8.02
CA LEU A 365 15.49 -12.11 -8.50
C LEU A 365 15.45 -11.37 -9.84
N ILE A 366 16.18 -10.25 -9.99
CA ILE A 366 16.23 -9.51 -11.26
C ILE A 366 16.85 -10.36 -12.39
N ARG A 367 17.91 -11.13 -12.10
CA ARG A 367 18.46 -12.10 -13.07
C ARG A 367 17.41 -13.13 -13.48
N GLY A 368 16.62 -13.64 -12.53
CA GLY A 368 15.48 -14.51 -12.80
C GLY A 368 14.43 -13.86 -13.70
N LEU A 369 13.99 -12.65 -13.37
CA LEU A 369 12.99 -11.90 -14.15
C LEU A 369 13.45 -11.59 -15.58
N LEU A 370 14.75 -11.40 -15.82
CA LEU A 370 15.32 -11.12 -17.15
C LEU A 370 15.54 -12.39 -17.99
N ALA A 371 16.17 -13.41 -17.41
CA ALA A 371 16.68 -14.56 -18.16
C ALA A 371 15.70 -15.74 -18.26
N ARG A 372 14.52 -15.67 -17.63
CA ARG A 372 13.54 -16.76 -17.61
C ARG A 372 12.19 -16.30 -18.22
N PRO A 373 11.52 -17.16 -19.00
CA PRO A 373 10.31 -16.81 -19.73
C PRO A 373 9.12 -16.61 -18.79
N ALA A 374 8.22 -15.67 -19.09
CA ALA A 374 6.93 -15.58 -18.41
C ALA A 374 6.09 -16.86 -18.63
N LYS A 375 5.03 -17.08 -17.83
CA LYS A 375 4.01 -18.06 -18.21
C LYS A 375 3.25 -17.54 -19.42
N LEU A 376 3.10 -18.36 -20.45
CA LEU A 376 2.16 -18.10 -21.54
C LEU A 376 0.73 -18.38 -21.05
N GLN A 377 -0.23 -17.52 -21.41
CA GLN A 377 -1.63 -17.88 -21.28
C GLN A 377 -2.06 -18.69 -22.51
N VAL A 378 -2.66 -19.84 -22.24
CA VAL A 378 -3.22 -20.77 -23.23
C VAL A 378 -4.60 -21.16 -22.73
N GLN A 379 -5.58 -21.37 -23.62
CA GLN A 379 -7.00 -21.48 -23.27
C GLN A 379 -7.31 -22.64 -22.31
N ASP A 380 -6.59 -23.76 -22.41
CA ASP A 380 -6.68 -24.94 -21.54
C ASP A 380 -5.79 -24.85 -20.27
N GLN A 381 -5.00 -23.77 -20.13
CA GLN A 381 -4.01 -23.58 -19.07
C GLN A 381 -4.11 -22.17 -18.45
N LEU A 382 -5.32 -21.72 -18.08
CA LEU A 382 -5.55 -20.31 -17.73
C LEU A 382 -4.77 -19.87 -16.48
N MET A 383 -4.96 -20.49 -15.32
CA MET A 383 -4.25 -20.12 -14.07
C MET A 383 -3.78 -21.35 -13.27
N ASN A 384 -2.56 -21.24 -12.73
CA ASN A 384 -1.90 -22.30 -11.98
C ASN A 384 -2.38 -22.41 -10.52
N GLU A 385 -2.05 -23.53 -9.87
CA GLU A 385 -2.52 -23.87 -8.52
C GLU A 385 -1.95 -22.97 -7.41
N GLU A 386 -0.82 -22.29 -7.64
CA GLU A 386 -0.32 -21.28 -6.70
C GLU A 386 -1.29 -20.11 -6.52
N LEU A 387 -2.11 -19.84 -7.53
CA LEU A 387 -3.07 -18.74 -7.54
C LEU A 387 -4.53 -19.19 -7.37
N THR A 388 -4.88 -20.41 -7.75
CA THR A 388 -6.26 -20.94 -7.58
C THR A 388 -6.45 -21.74 -6.29
N GLU A 389 -5.41 -22.37 -5.76
CA GLU A 389 -5.49 -23.24 -4.56
C GLU A 389 -4.65 -22.75 -3.38
N ARG A 390 -3.59 -21.97 -3.63
CA ARG A 390 -2.58 -21.60 -2.62
C ARG A 390 -2.39 -20.08 -2.44
N LEU A 391 -3.29 -19.24 -2.96
CA LEU A 391 -3.17 -17.79 -2.81
C LEU A 391 -3.21 -17.42 -1.32
N PHE A 392 -2.07 -17.01 -0.76
CA PHE A 392 -1.99 -16.68 0.65
C PHE A 392 -2.52 -15.26 0.91
N VAL A 393 -3.53 -15.15 1.78
CA VAL A 393 -3.99 -13.86 2.32
C VAL A 393 -3.91 -13.88 3.84
N LEU A 394 -2.74 -13.49 4.32
CA LEU A 394 -2.39 -12.69 5.51
C LEU A 394 -3.35 -12.61 6.72
N SER A 395 -4.66 -12.46 6.52
CA SER A 395 -5.69 -12.33 7.56
C SER A 395 -6.39 -13.64 7.96
N ASN A 396 -6.14 -14.74 7.23
CA ASN A 396 -6.66 -16.08 7.53
C ASN A 396 -5.59 -17.17 7.35
N SER A 397 -5.75 -18.27 8.09
CA SER A 397 -5.02 -19.54 7.90
C SER A 397 -5.66 -20.40 6.80
N SER A 398 -6.31 -19.78 5.82
CA SER A 398 -7.04 -20.43 4.73
C SER A 398 -6.51 -19.88 3.42
N THR A 399 -6.18 -20.76 2.48
CA THR A 399 -5.82 -20.33 1.12
C THR A 399 -7.05 -19.78 0.40
N LEU A 400 -6.82 -18.89 -0.55
CA LEU A 400 -7.85 -18.33 -1.42
C LEU A 400 -7.60 -18.73 -2.89
N ASP A 401 -8.56 -18.35 -3.72
CA ASP A 401 -8.59 -18.57 -5.17
C ASP A 401 -8.68 -17.19 -5.86
N LEU A 402 -7.61 -16.78 -6.54
CA LEU A 402 -7.55 -15.48 -7.22
C LEU A 402 -8.51 -15.39 -8.42
N ALA A 403 -8.77 -16.51 -9.10
CA ALA A 403 -9.72 -16.55 -10.21
C ALA A 403 -11.16 -16.39 -9.70
N SER A 404 -11.52 -17.09 -8.62
CA SER A 404 -12.79 -16.87 -7.91
C SER A 404 -12.93 -15.42 -7.44
N ILE A 405 -11.86 -14.82 -6.91
CA ILE A 405 -11.86 -13.42 -6.47
C ILE A 405 -12.10 -12.46 -7.65
N ASN A 406 -11.47 -12.67 -8.81
CA ASN A 406 -11.66 -11.81 -9.98
C ASN A 406 -13.09 -11.92 -10.53
N LEU A 407 -13.62 -13.13 -10.68
CA LEU A 407 -15.01 -13.37 -11.07
C LEU A 407 -15.99 -12.69 -10.10
N GLN A 408 -15.81 -12.91 -8.79
CA GLN A 408 -16.69 -12.32 -7.77
C GLN A 408 -16.55 -10.79 -7.72
N ARG A 409 -15.35 -10.23 -7.92
CA ARG A 409 -15.10 -8.79 -7.95
C ARG A 409 -15.74 -8.11 -9.17
N GLY A 410 -15.80 -8.79 -10.32
CA GLY A 410 -16.57 -8.32 -11.47
C GLY A 410 -18.07 -8.21 -11.18
N ARG A 411 -18.62 -9.18 -10.44
CA ARG A 411 -20.04 -9.18 -10.00
C ARG A 411 -20.31 -8.12 -8.92
N ASP A 412 -19.39 -7.95 -7.96
CA ASP A 412 -19.34 -6.94 -6.90
C ASP A 412 -19.33 -5.50 -7.44
N HIS A 413 -18.55 -5.26 -8.49
CA HIS A 413 -18.49 -3.96 -9.15
C HIS A 413 -19.66 -3.70 -10.13
N GLY A 414 -20.58 -4.65 -10.28
CA GLY A 414 -21.73 -4.55 -11.17
C GLY A 414 -21.33 -4.50 -12.64
N LEU A 415 -20.31 -5.26 -13.07
CA LEU A 415 -19.91 -5.30 -14.47
C LEU A 415 -20.99 -5.99 -15.34
N PRO A 416 -21.36 -5.38 -16.48
CA PRO A 416 -22.12 -6.04 -17.55
C PRO A 416 -21.48 -7.36 -18.01
N GLY A 417 -22.29 -8.21 -18.64
CA GLY A 417 -21.86 -9.46 -19.23
C GLY A 417 -20.87 -9.29 -20.39
N TYR A 418 -20.14 -10.36 -20.71
CA TYR A 418 -19.12 -10.40 -21.78
C TYR A 418 -19.58 -9.79 -23.12
N ASN A 419 -20.79 -10.13 -23.57
CA ASN A 419 -21.32 -9.66 -24.86
C ASN A 419 -21.60 -8.14 -24.92
N GLU A 420 -22.04 -7.52 -23.82
CA GLU A 420 -22.23 -6.06 -23.73
C GLU A 420 -20.91 -5.30 -23.98
N TRP A 421 -19.81 -5.85 -23.47
CA TRP A 421 -18.46 -5.31 -23.68
C TRP A 421 -17.90 -5.60 -25.08
N ARG A 422 -18.30 -6.71 -25.71
CA ARG A 422 -18.00 -6.98 -27.12
C ARG A 422 -18.65 -5.93 -28.02
N GLU A 423 -19.94 -5.64 -27.84
CA GLU A 423 -20.64 -4.62 -28.63
C GLU A 423 -20.11 -3.20 -28.38
N PHE A 424 -19.77 -2.84 -27.13
CA PHE A 424 -19.04 -1.59 -26.83
C PHE A 424 -17.71 -1.46 -27.61
N CYS A 425 -17.07 -2.57 -27.94
CA CYS A 425 -15.85 -2.64 -28.74
C CYS A 425 -16.08 -2.81 -30.25
N GLY A 426 -17.34 -2.84 -30.71
CA GLY A 426 -17.70 -3.10 -32.11
C GLY A 426 -17.47 -4.55 -32.56
N LEU A 427 -17.30 -5.47 -31.62
CA LEU A 427 -17.16 -6.91 -31.87
C LEU A 427 -18.55 -7.56 -31.93
N PRO A 428 -18.77 -8.61 -32.75
CA PRO A 428 -20.07 -9.25 -32.85
C PRO A 428 -20.46 -9.91 -31.52
N ARG A 429 -21.74 -9.73 -31.14
CA ARG A 429 -22.41 -10.48 -30.07
C ARG A 429 -22.42 -11.97 -30.43
N LEU A 430 -22.22 -12.82 -29.44
CA LEU A 430 -22.13 -14.28 -29.61
C LEU A 430 -23.41 -14.91 -29.06
N GLU A 431 -24.24 -15.55 -29.89
CA GLU A 431 -25.53 -16.11 -29.44
C GLU A 431 -25.48 -17.64 -29.30
N THR A 432 -24.72 -18.32 -30.16
CA THR A 432 -24.68 -19.79 -30.27
C THR A 432 -23.32 -20.38 -29.85
N PRO A 433 -23.24 -21.70 -29.60
CA PRO A 433 -21.96 -22.39 -29.40
C PRO A 433 -21.01 -22.29 -30.61
N ALA A 434 -21.55 -22.14 -31.81
CA ALA A 434 -20.75 -21.93 -33.02
C ALA A 434 -20.09 -20.55 -33.01
N ASP A 435 -20.82 -19.51 -32.61
CA ASP A 435 -20.28 -18.15 -32.49
C ASP A 435 -19.21 -18.08 -31.41
N LEU A 436 -19.44 -18.72 -30.25
CA LEU A 436 -18.43 -18.78 -29.19
C LEU A 436 -17.14 -19.48 -29.66
N SER A 437 -17.25 -20.50 -30.53
CA SER A 437 -16.11 -21.17 -31.15
C SER A 437 -15.30 -20.29 -32.11
N THR A 438 -15.85 -19.15 -32.58
CA THR A 438 -15.07 -18.15 -33.34
C THR A 438 -14.19 -17.29 -32.44
N ALA A 439 -14.64 -17.03 -31.22
CA ALA A 439 -13.90 -16.26 -30.22
C ALA A 439 -12.92 -17.12 -29.42
N ILE A 440 -13.26 -18.39 -29.16
CA ILE A 440 -12.49 -19.34 -28.34
C ILE A 440 -12.23 -20.62 -29.17
N ALA A 441 -11.02 -20.78 -29.70
CA ALA A 441 -10.66 -21.93 -30.55
C ALA A 441 -10.66 -23.27 -29.79
N SER A 442 -10.33 -23.26 -28.50
CA SER A 442 -10.43 -24.46 -27.65
C SER A 442 -11.89 -24.80 -27.38
N ARG A 443 -12.45 -25.65 -28.24
CA ARG A 443 -13.82 -26.15 -28.11
C ARG A 443 -14.12 -26.73 -26.72
N SER A 444 -13.17 -27.45 -26.09
CA SER A 444 -13.39 -27.99 -24.75
C SER A 444 -13.62 -26.88 -23.71
N VAL A 445 -12.95 -25.75 -23.85
CA VAL A 445 -13.12 -24.58 -22.97
C VAL A 445 -14.43 -23.86 -23.28
N ALA A 446 -14.76 -23.67 -24.56
CA ALA A 446 -16.04 -23.07 -24.98
C ALA A 446 -17.25 -23.90 -24.51
N ASP A 447 -17.23 -25.23 -24.74
CA ASP A 447 -18.28 -26.16 -24.31
C ASP A 447 -18.44 -26.13 -22.77
N LYS A 448 -17.33 -26.19 -22.00
CA LYS A 448 -17.34 -26.07 -20.52
C LYS A 448 -17.93 -24.74 -20.02
N ILE A 449 -17.59 -23.62 -20.67
CA ILE A 449 -18.09 -22.29 -20.29
C ILE A 449 -19.61 -22.23 -20.50
N LEU A 450 -20.10 -22.72 -21.64
CA LEU A 450 -21.53 -22.80 -21.92
C LEU A 450 -22.25 -23.76 -20.97
N ASP A 451 -21.62 -24.87 -20.60
CA ASP A 451 -22.19 -25.81 -19.63
C ASP A 451 -22.35 -25.21 -18.22
N LEU A 452 -21.58 -24.18 -17.85
CA LEU A 452 -21.73 -23.48 -16.57
C LEU A 452 -22.62 -22.24 -16.65
N TYR A 453 -22.46 -21.39 -17.67
CA TYR A 453 -23.16 -20.10 -17.77
C TYR A 453 -24.51 -20.17 -18.50
N LYS A 454 -24.74 -21.25 -19.28
CA LYS A 454 -25.92 -21.57 -20.11
C LYS A 454 -26.29 -20.56 -21.21
N HIS A 455 -25.85 -19.31 -21.12
CA HIS A 455 -26.04 -18.27 -22.12
C HIS A 455 -24.76 -17.41 -22.26
N PRO A 456 -24.29 -17.05 -23.46
CA PRO A 456 -23.06 -16.26 -23.62
C PRO A 456 -23.08 -14.91 -22.89
N ASP A 457 -24.23 -14.23 -22.86
CA ASP A 457 -24.43 -12.95 -22.14
C ASP A 457 -24.16 -13.06 -20.64
N ASN A 458 -24.30 -14.25 -20.05
CA ASN A 458 -24.11 -14.46 -18.62
C ASN A 458 -22.62 -14.48 -18.22
N ILE A 459 -21.72 -14.76 -19.17
CA ILE A 459 -20.28 -14.92 -18.95
C ILE A 459 -19.71 -13.66 -18.31
N ASP A 460 -18.97 -13.83 -17.20
CA ASP A 460 -18.28 -12.72 -16.54
C ASP A 460 -17.15 -12.21 -17.44
N VAL A 461 -17.12 -10.90 -17.70
CA VAL A 461 -16.23 -10.29 -18.72
C VAL A 461 -14.75 -10.60 -18.55
N TRP A 462 -14.26 -10.81 -17.32
CA TRP A 462 -12.88 -11.22 -17.06
C TRP A 462 -12.56 -12.60 -17.66
N LEU A 463 -13.45 -13.59 -17.49
CA LEU A 463 -13.27 -14.91 -18.12
C LEU A 463 -13.48 -14.84 -19.63
N GLY A 464 -14.50 -14.10 -20.08
CA GLY A 464 -14.81 -13.96 -21.51
C GLY A 464 -13.62 -13.45 -22.32
N GLY A 465 -13.08 -12.28 -21.95
CA GLY A 465 -11.92 -11.70 -22.63
C GLY A 465 -10.59 -12.42 -22.39
N LEU A 466 -10.45 -13.17 -21.29
CA LEU A 466 -9.27 -14.00 -21.03
C LEU A 466 -9.26 -15.29 -21.88
N ALA A 467 -10.44 -15.83 -22.21
CA ALA A 467 -10.55 -17.04 -23.01
C ALA A 467 -10.47 -16.77 -24.53
N GLU A 468 -10.52 -15.51 -24.98
CA GLU A 468 -10.44 -15.16 -26.40
C GLU A 468 -9.13 -15.60 -27.08
N ASN A 469 -9.20 -15.89 -28.38
CA ASN A 469 -8.04 -16.10 -29.23
C ASN A 469 -7.16 -14.84 -29.28
N PHE A 470 -5.86 -14.97 -29.02
CA PHE A 470 -4.91 -13.85 -29.11
C PHE A 470 -4.88 -13.20 -30.50
N LEU A 471 -4.70 -11.87 -30.51
CA LEU A 471 -4.31 -11.15 -31.70
C LEU A 471 -2.86 -11.50 -32.13
N PRO A 472 -2.50 -11.36 -33.42
CA PRO A 472 -1.14 -11.63 -33.88
C PRO A 472 -0.10 -10.83 -33.11
N ARG A 473 0.92 -11.52 -32.56
CA ARG A 473 2.02 -10.95 -31.75
C ARG A 473 1.58 -10.30 -30.42
N ALA A 474 0.33 -10.46 -30.00
CA ALA A 474 -0.21 -9.93 -28.74
C ALA A 474 -0.11 -10.93 -27.57
N ARG A 475 -0.62 -10.50 -26.41
CA ARG A 475 -0.94 -11.33 -25.24
C ARG A 475 -2.37 -11.11 -24.72
N THR A 476 -3.23 -10.56 -25.58
CA THR A 476 -4.66 -10.32 -25.32
C THR A 476 -5.50 -10.68 -26.55
N GLY A 477 -6.75 -11.12 -26.33
CA GLY A 477 -7.77 -11.21 -27.37
C GLY A 477 -8.35 -9.84 -27.76
N PRO A 478 -9.16 -9.77 -28.84
CA PRO A 478 -9.76 -8.53 -29.36
C PRO A 478 -10.44 -7.64 -28.31
N LEU A 479 -11.19 -8.22 -27.36
CA LEU A 479 -11.94 -7.46 -26.36
C LEU A 479 -11.00 -6.77 -25.37
N PHE A 480 -10.06 -7.51 -24.79
CA PHE A 480 -9.08 -6.91 -23.87
C PHE A 480 -8.15 -5.93 -24.60
N ALA A 481 -7.80 -6.20 -25.86
CA ALA A 481 -7.02 -5.26 -26.66
C ALA A 481 -7.75 -3.91 -26.85
N CYS A 482 -9.06 -3.96 -27.16
CA CYS A 482 -9.91 -2.77 -27.22
C CYS A 482 -10.00 -2.02 -25.89
N LEU A 483 -10.32 -2.72 -24.79
CA LEU A 483 -10.55 -2.10 -23.48
C LEU A 483 -9.27 -1.49 -22.88
N ILE A 484 -8.15 -2.21 -22.98
CA ILE A 484 -6.84 -1.73 -22.51
C ILE A 484 -6.36 -0.59 -23.41
N GLY A 485 -6.44 -0.72 -24.74
CA GLY A 485 -6.03 0.32 -25.69
C GLY A 485 -6.78 1.64 -25.47
N LYS A 486 -8.12 1.59 -25.34
CA LYS A 486 -8.94 2.77 -25.02
C LYS A 486 -8.55 3.44 -23.70
N GLN A 487 -8.27 2.66 -22.65
CA GLN A 487 -7.86 3.24 -21.36
C GLN A 487 -6.46 3.87 -21.44
N MET A 488 -5.51 3.18 -22.08
CA MET A 488 -4.14 3.65 -22.24
C MET A 488 -4.06 4.92 -23.10
N LYS A 489 -4.90 5.03 -24.14
CA LYS A 489 -5.06 6.27 -24.91
C LYS A 489 -5.63 7.40 -24.05
N ALA A 490 -6.70 7.15 -23.30
CA ALA A 490 -7.31 8.16 -22.44
C ALA A 490 -6.36 8.67 -21.33
N LEU A 491 -5.53 7.78 -20.76
CA LEU A 491 -4.49 8.12 -19.78
C LEU A 491 -3.34 8.93 -20.36
N ARG A 492 -3.03 8.76 -21.66
CA ARG A 492 -1.96 9.51 -22.36
C ARG A 492 -2.45 10.87 -22.86
N ASP A 493 -3.55 10.85 -23.61
CA ASP A 493 -4.05 12.03 -24.34
C ASP A 493 -4.75 13.01 -23.38
N GLY A 494 -5.39 12.50 -22.31
CA GLY A 494 -6.03 13.30 -21.27
C GLY A 494 -5.09 13.74 -20.13
N ASP A 495 -3.77 13.56 -20.25
CA ASP A 495 -2.79 13.98 -19.25
C ASP A 495 -2.04 15.25 -19.68
N TRP A 496 -2.31 16.35 -19.00
CA TRP A 496 -1.66 17.65 -19.24
C TRP A 496 -0.14 17.55 -19.11
N PHE A 497 0.36 16.78 -18.14
CA PHE A 497 1.77 16.63 -17.83
C PHE A 497 2.43 15.45 -18.57
N TRP A 498 1.81 14.92 -19.64
CA TRP A 498 2.39 13.88 -20.48
C TRP A 498 3.77 14.32 -21.04
N TRP A 499 4.77 13.44 -21.01
CA TRP A 499 6.17 13.82 -21.26
C TRP A 499 6.46 14.32 -22.69
N GLU A 500 5.67 13.90 -23.68
CA GLU A 500 5.77 14.42 -25.06
C GLU A 500 5.06 15.77 -25.24
N ASN A 501 4.24 16.23 -24.27
CA ASN A 501 3.57 17.52 -24.34
C ASN A 501 4.62 18.65 -24.29
N SER A 502 4.52 19.60 -25.23
CA SER A 502 5.61 20.50 -25.62
C SER A 502 6.14 21.39 -24.49
N HIS A 503 5.30 21.67 -23.49
CA HIS A 503 5.60 22.55 -22.36
C HIS A 503 6.20 21.84 -21.12
N VAL A 504 6.15 20.51 -21.06
CA VAL A 504 6.53 19.72 -19.86
C VAL A 504 8.04 19.52 -19.78
N PHE A 505 8.67 19.31 -20.93
CA PHE A 505 10.12 19.18 -21.11
C PHE A 505 10.56 20.01 -22.33
N THR A 506 11.84 20.40 -22.38
CA THR A 506 12.46 20.93 -23.60
C THR A 506 12.75 19.81 -24.60
N ASP A 507 13.03 20.16 -25.86
CA ASP A 507 13.40 19.16 -26.89
C ASP A 507 14.68 18.40 -26.54
N THR A 508 15.67 19.08 -25.93
CA THR A 508 16.89 18.44 -25.41
C THR A 508 16.57 17.40 -24.34
N GLN A 509 15.68 17.74 -23.40
CA GLN A 509 15.26 16.83 -22.33
C GLN A 509 14.44 15.65 -22.89
N ARG A 510 13.52 15.88 -23.83
CA ARG A 510 12.81 14.81 -24.55
C ARG A 510 13.80 13.85 -25.22
N HIS A 511 14.80 14.37 -25.92
CA HIS A 511 15.80 13.53 -26.60
C HIS A 511 16.65 12.70 -25.63
N GLU A 512 16.92 13.17 -24.42
CA GLU A 512 17.57 12.37 -23.37
C GLU A 512 16.62 11.34 -22.75
N LEU A 513 15.32 11.68 -22.58
CA LEU A 513 14.28 10.75 -22.12
C LEU A 513 14.03 9.59 -23.12
N GLU A 514 14.09 9.85 -24.42
CA GLU A 514 13.95 8.85 -25.48
C GLU A 514 14.96 7.68 -25.35
N LYS A 515 16.17 7.97 -24.89
CA LYS A 515 17.26 6.98 -24.72
C LYS A 515 17.05 6.04 -23.53
N HIS A 516 16.19 6.43 -22.59
CA HIS A 516 15.99 5.71 -21.34
C HIS A 516 15.32 4.34 -21.56
N SER A 517 15.76 3.32 -20.83
CA SER A 517 15.26 1.94 -20.95
C SER A 517 15.22 1.24 -19.60
N LEU A 518 14.37 0.22 -19.45
CA LEU A 518 14.31 -0.58 -18.22
C LEU A 518 15.63 -1.32 -17.95
N SER A 519 16.35 -1.72 -19.01
CA SER A 519 17.70 -2.29 -18.91
C SER A 519 18.70 -1.30 -18.30
N ARG A 520 18.62 -0.01 -18.66
CA ARG A 520 19.44 1.06 -18.05
C ARG A 520 19.11 1.25 -16.56
N VAL A 521 17.82 1.31 -16.22
CA VAL A 521 17.37 1.39 -14.81
C VAL A 521 17.95 0.25 -13.97
N ILE A 522 17.93 -0.98 -14.49
CA ILE A 522 18.52 -2.14 -13.82
C ILE A 522 20.03 -1.98 -13.65
N CYS A 523 20.76 -1.56 -14.69
CA CYS A 523 22.20 -1.30 -14.61
C CYS A 523 22.59 -0.20 -13.60
N ASP A 524 21.75 0.83 -13.43
CA ASP A 524 22.03 1.94 -12.50
C ASP A 524 21.66 1.63 -11.04
N ASN A 525 20.83 0.61 -10.78
CA ASN A 525 20.23 0.35 -9.47
C ASN A 525 20.43 -1.09 -8.93
N THR A 526 21.29 -1.91 -9.56
CA THR A 526 21.57 -3.30 -9.14
C THR A 526 23.05 -3.64 -9.30
N GLY A 527 23.48 -4.80 -8.78
CA GLY A 527 24.83 -5.35 -8.99
C GLY A 527 25.02 -6.10 -10.32
N LEU A 528 24.06 -6.02 -11.25
CA LEU A 528 24.16 -6.68 -12.56
C LEU A 528 25.11 -5.89 -13.48
N THR A 529 26.17 -6.54 -13.94
CA THR A 529 27.10 -6.00 -14.94
C THR A 529 26.67 -6.28 -16.39
N ARG A 530 25.67 -7.15 -16.59
CA ARG A 530 25.11 -7.50 -17.91
C ARG A 530 23.60 -7.65 -17.87
N VAL A 531 22.94 -7.19 -18.93
CA VAL A 531 21.47 -7.18 -19.12
C VAL A 531 21.13 -7.38 -20.60
N PRO A 532 19.93 -7.87 -20.96
CA PRO A 532 19.48 -7.85 -22.35
C PRO A 532 19.10 -6.42 -22.77
N VAL A 533 19.24 -6.10 -24.06
CA VAL A 533 18.92 -4.76 -24.60
C VAL A 533 17.42 -4.44 -24.50
N ASP A 534 16.56 -5.45 -24.62
CA ASP A 534 15.12 -5.35 -24.35
C ASP A 534 14.78 -6.21 -23.12
N ALA A 535 14.66 -5.56 -21.96
CA ALA A 535 14.39 -6.21 -20.67
C ALA A 535 13.14 -7.11 -20.65
N PHE A 536 12.17 -6.86 -21.54
CA PHE A 536 10.93 -7.62 -21.63
C PHE A 536 11.03 -8.89 -22.47
N ARG A 537 12.13 -9.11 -23.18
CA ARG A 537 12.30 -10.30 -24.03
C ARG A 537 13.12 -11.35 -23.30
N VAL A 538 12.68 -12.61 -23.44
CA VAL A 538 13.50 -13.74 -23.00
C VAL A 538 14.72 -13.86 -23.92
N GLY A 539 15.90 -13.92 -23.31
CA GLY A 539 17.18 -14.05 -23.99
C GLY A 539 18.05 -15.09 -23.29
N LYS A 540 19.03 -15.63 -24.01
CA LYS A 540 20.00 -16.60 -23.49
C LYS A 540 21.24 -15.87 -23.00
N PHE A 541 21.68 -16.23 -21.80
CA PHE A 541 22.97 -15.77 -21.27
C PHE A 541 24.07 -16.77 -21.69
N PRO A 542 25.22 -16.31 -22.23
CA PRO A 542 25.65 -14.92 -22.35
C PRO A 542 25.28 -14.22 -23.68
N GLU A 543 24.73 -14.92 -24.68
CA GLU A 543 24.64 -14.44 -26.07
C GLU A 543 23.78 -13.19 -26.26
N ASP A 544 22.60 -13.13 -25.65
CA ASP A 544 21.62 -12.03 -25.79
C ASP A 544 21.80 -10.92 -24.73
N PHE A 545 22.88 -10.96 -23.95
CA PHE A 545 23.15 -10.06 -22.81
C PHE A 545 24.36 -9.18 -23.05
N GLU A 546 24.18 -7.87 -23.12
CA GLU A 546 25.24 -6.86 -23.30
C GLU A 546 25.86 -6.40 -21.96
N SER A 547 26.95 -5.61 -22.01
CA SER A 547 27.50 -4.97 -20.82
C SER A 547 26.64 -3.78 -20.41
N CYS A 548 26.53 -3.52 -19.11
CA CYS A 548 25.91 -2.29 -18.63
C CYS A 548 26.64 -1.02 -19.09
N ASP A 549 27.88 -1.10 -19.60
CA ASP A 549 28.60 0.03 -20.20
C ASP A 549 28.12 0.38 -21.63
N SER A 550 27.49 -0.56 -22.37
CA SER A 550 26.96 -0.31 -23.71
C SER A 550 25.48 0.08 -23.73
N ILE A 551 24.74 -0.14 -22.64
CA ILE A 551 23.34 0.29 -22.51
C ILE A 551 23.26 1.82 -22.33
N PRO A 552 22.63 2.57 -23.27
CA PRO A 552 22.63 4.03 -23.24
C PRO A 552 22.03 4.65 -21.96
N GLY A 553 22.74 5.64 -21.42
CA GLY A 553 22.28 6.48 -20.31
C GLY A 553 21.63 7.79 -20.77
N MET A 554 20.95 8.45 -19.83
CA MET A 554 20.36 9.78 -20.01
C MET A 554 21.38 10.84 -19.58
N ASN A 555 21.65 11.85 -20.40
CA ASN A 555 22.55 12.94 -20.01
C ASN A 555 21.80 14.03 -19.21
N LEU A 556 21.98 14.03 -17.89
CA LEU A 556 21.31 14.97 -16.98
C LEU A 556 21.78 16.43 -17.12
N GLU A 557 22.86 16.72 -17.86
CA GLU A 557 23.23 18.10 -18.24
C GLU A 557 22.10 18.84 -18.98
N ALA A 558 21.18 18.11 -19.64
CA ALA A 558 19.99 18.70 -20.26
C ALA A 558 18.97 19.29 -19.25
N TRP A 559 19.13 19.04 -17.94
CA TRP A 559 18.36 19.66 -16.86
C TRP A 559 19.11 20.78 -16.12
N ARG A 560 20.34 21.10 -16.52
CA ARG A 560 21.13 22.18 -15.89
C ARG A 560 20.57 23.54 -16.29
N GLU A 561 19.78 24.15 -15.41
CA GLU A 561 19.24 25.50 -15.60
C GLU A 561 20.40 26.53 -15.69
N THR A 562 20.51 27.24 -16.81
CA THR A 562 21.55 28.27 -17.05
C THR A 562 20.94 29.62 -17.36
N PHE A 563 21.35 30.66 -16.63
CA PHE A 563 20.80 32.02 -16.74
C PHE A 563 21.74 32.97 -17.50
N PRO A 564 21.23 33.99 -18.21
CA PRO A 564 22.05 35.03 -18.82
C PRO A 564 22.86 35.80 -17.77
N GLN A 565 24.13 36.11 -18.09
CA GLN A 565 25.03 36.80 -17.15
C GLN A 565 24.75 38.30 -16.97
N ASP A 566 23.98 38.92 -17.86
CA ASP A 566 23.67 40.36 -17.85
C ASP A 566 22.49 40.74 -16.92
N ASP A 567 21.92 39.78 -16.18
CA ASP A 567 20.72 39.99 -15.37
C ASP A 567 21.01 40.42 -13.92
N LYS A 568 20.30 41.46 -13.45
CA LYS A 568 20.38 41.95 -12.05
C LYS A 568 19.91 40.93 -11.00
N CYS A 569 19.16 39.93 -11.41
CA CYS A 569 18.60 38.89 -10.56
C CYS A 569 19.56 37.70 -10.47
N GLY A 570 20.64 37.87 -9.69
CA GLY A 570 21.66 36.83 -9.49
C GLY A 570 21.12 35.55 -8.84
N PHE A 571 21.77 34.43 -9.16
CA PHE A 571 21.41 33.09 -8.67
C PHE A 571 21.91 32.86 -7.22
N PRO A 572 21.10 32.27 -6.31
CA PRO A 572 21.58 31.83 -5.00
C PRO A 572 22.50 30.61 -5.15
N GLU A 573 23.76 30.69 -4.71
CA GLU A 573 24.71 29.55 -4.83
C GLU A 573 24.22 28.29 -4.12
N SER A 574 23.54 28.45 -2.97
CA SER A 574 22.79 27.41 -2.26
C SER A 574 21.89 28.04 -1.18
N VAL A 575 20.99 27.25 -0.59
CA VAL A 575 20.16 27.64 0.57
C VAL A 575 20.54 26.73 1.74
N GLU A 576 20.94 27.28 2.89
CA GLU A 576 21.31 26.43 4.04
C GLU A 576 20.07 25.70 4.57
N ASN A 577 20.08 24.36 4.52
CA ASN A 577 18.97 23.49 4.94
C ASN A 577 17.67 23.65 4.15
N GLY A 578 17.75 24.19 2.94
CA GLY A 578 16.63 24.32 2.00
C GLY A 578 17.08 24.11 0.55
N ASP A 579 16.12 24.23 -0.35
CA ASP A 579 16.30 24.13 -1.80
C ASP A 579 15.34 25.13 -2.48
N PHE A 580 15.47 25.34 -3.78
CA PHE A 580 14.58 26.23 -4.53
C PHE A 580 14.33 25.77 -5.96
N VAL A 581 13.24 26.26 -6.54
CA VAL A 581 12.83 25.98 -7.92
C VAL A 581 12.69 27.29 -8.68
N HIS A 582 13.33 27.39 -9.86
CA HIS A 582 13.03 28.44 -10.82
C HIS A 582 11.79 28.11 -11.65
N CYS A 583 10.97 29.13 -11.90
CA CYS A 583 9.80 29.05 -12.75
C CYS A 583 9.51 30.42 -13.40
N GLU A 584 8.66 30.43 -14.43
CA GLU A 584 8.14 31.67 -15.01
C GLU A 584 6.65 31.84 -14.70
N GLU A 585 6.26 33.07 -14.36
CA GLU A 585 4.85 33.44 -14.19
C GLU A 585 4.59 34.79 -14.88
N SER A 586 3.66 34.80 -15.84
CA SER A 586 3.34 35.98 -16.67
C SER A 586 4.56 36.62 -17.36
N GLY A 587 5.56 35.83 -17.76
CA GLY A 587 6.80 36.32 -18.37
C GLY A 587 7.78 36.98 -17.39
N ARG A 588 7.58 36.79 -16.08
CA ARG A 588 8.54 37.16 -15.02
C ARG A 588 9.14 35.89 -14.43
N ARG A 589 10.43 35.91 -14.13
CA ARG A 589 11.09 34.84 -13.37
C ARG A 589 10.69 34.91 -11.91
N VAL A 590 10.38 33.76 -11.35
CA VAL A 590 10.08 33.56 -9.92
C VAL A 590 10.99 32.44 -9.40
N LEU A 591 11.51 32.61 -8.19
CA LEU A 591 12.13 31.55 -7.41
C LEU A 591 11.19 31.18 -6.28
N VAL A 592 10.89 29.88 -6.14
CA VAL A 592 10.09 29.35 -5.03
C VAL A 592 10.99 28.50 -4.13
N TYR A 593 11.05 28.87 -2.86
CA TYR A 593 11.96 28.30 -1.86
C TYR A 593 11.22 27.29 -0.98
N SER A 594 11.89 26.19 -0.65
CA SER A 594 11.41 25.18 0.28
C SER A 594 12.48 24.82 1.31
N CYS A 595 12.06 24.32 2.47
CA CYS A 595 12.95 23.84 3.50
C CYS A 595 12.96 22.32 3.57
N ARG A 596 14.12 21.76 3.95
CA ARG A 596 14.26 20.33 4.22
C ARG A 596 13.51 19.96 5.50
N HIS A 597 13.20 18.67 5.65
CA HIS A 597 12.49 18.19 6.84
C HIS A 597 13.24 18.56 8.14
N GLY A 598 12.50 18.96 9.17
CA GLY A 598 13.06 19.53 10.40
C GLY A 598 13.39 21.03 10.35
N TYR A 599 13.08 21.74 9.24
CA TYR A 599 13.30 23.18 9.10
C TYR A 599 12.04 23.92 8.62
N GLU A 600 11.79 25.11 9.17
CA GLU A 600 10.71 26.03 8.81
C GLU A 600 11.24 27.21 8.00
N LEU A 601 10.48 27.65 6.99
CA LEU A 601 10.85 28.78 6.15
C LEU A 601 10.57 30.12 6.85
N GLN A 602 11.62 30.92 7.03
CA GLN A 602 11.55 32.25 7.62
C GLN A 602 11.85 33.30 6.54
N GLY A 603 10.79 33.88 5.96
CA GLY A 603 10.87 34.88 4.89
C GLY A 603 9.70 34.76 3.91
N HIS A 604 9.91 35.19 2.66
CA HIS A 604 8.94 34.98 1.58
C HIS A 604 9.24 33.67 0.85
N GLU A 605 8.21 32.83 0.65
CA GLU A 605 8.30 31.59 -0.13
C GLU A 605 8.66 31.86 -1.60
N GLN A 606 8.19 32.97 -2.15
CA GLN A 606 8.27 33.29 -3.58
C GLN A 606 8.92 34.67 -3.76
N LEU A 607 9.97 34.71 -4.59
CA LEU A 607 10.70 35.92 -4.98
C LEU A 607 10.52 36.17 -6.48
N THR A 608 10.07 37.36 -6.87
CA THR A 608 9.90 37.77 -8.27
C THR A 608 11.10 38.62 -8.71
N CYS A 609 11.63 38.35 -9.89
CA CYS A 609 12.65 39.21 -10.50
C CYS A 609 12.02 40.49 -11.07
N THR A 610 12.59 41.64 -10.71
CA THR A 610 12.15 42.98 -11.13
C THR A 610 13.27 43.72 -11.88
N GLN A 611 12.98 44.93 -12.39
CA GLN A 611 13.99 45.78 -13.03
C GLN A 611 15.08 46.30 -12.07
N GLU A 612 14.92 46.13 -10.76
CA GLU A 612 15.90 46.56 -9.74
C GLU A 612 16.65 45.38 -9.09
N GLY A 613 16.17 44.15 -9.27
CA GLY A 613 16.67 42.93 -8.63
C GLY A 613 15.50 42.05 -8.14
N TRP A 614 15.76 41.14 -7.21
CA TRP A 614 14.71 40.40 -6.50
C TRP A 614 13.85 41.36 -5.65
N ASP A 615 12.53 41.14 -5.62
CA ASP A 615 11.56 41.92 -4.84
C ASP A 615 11.73 41.77 -3.31
N PHE A 616 12.12 40.59 -2.86
CA PHE A 616 12.44 40.28 -1.46
C PHE A 616 13.86 39.72 -1.31
N GLN A 617 14.36 39.69 -0.06
CA GLN A 617 15.58 38.96 0.28
C GLN A 617 15.29 37.44 0.33
N PRO A 618 16.24 36.57 -0.06
CA PRO A 618 16.06 35.13 0.05
C PRO A 618 15.69 34.69 1.48
N PRO A 619 14.73 33.78 1.65
CA PRO A 619 14.32 33.27 2.96
C PRO A 619 15.39 32.36 3.59
N LEU A 620 15.29 32.14 4.89
CA LEU A 620 16.18 31.25 5.65
C LEU A 620 15.41 30.03 6.17
N CYS A 621 15.99 28.84 6.04
CA CYS A 621 15.45 27.62 6.64
C CYS A 621 15.98 27.46 8.06
N LYS A 622 15.09 27.62 9.03
CA LYS A 622 15.41 27.64 10.46
C LYS A 622 15.01 26.33 11.11
N ASP A 623 15.91 25.81 11.95
CA ASP A 623 15.70 24.63 12.81
C ASP A 623 14.35 24.67 13.54
N VAL A 624 13.51 23.67 13.31
CA VAL A 624 12.28 23.45 14.10
C VAL A 624 12.69 22.90 15.47
N ASN A 625 11.94 23.27 16.51
CA ASN A 625 12.14 22.72 17.85
C ASN A 625 10.95 21.84 18.22
N GLU A 626 10.94 20.58 17.81
CA GLU A 626 9.81 19.69 18.07
C GLU A 626 9.64 19.44 19.58
N CYS A 627 10.72 19.57 20.36
CA CYS A 627 10.67 19.51 21.82
C CYS A 627 9.98 20.73 22.49
N ALA A 628 9.54 21.74 21.73
CA ALA A 628 8.82 22.89 22.25
C ALA A 628 7.28 22.77 22.18
N ASP A 629 6.73 21.80 21.42
CA ASP A 629 5.28 21.55 21.44
C ASP A 629 4.87 20.82 22.72
N GLY A 630 4.21 21.56 23.63
CA GLY A 630 3.67 21.03 24.87
C GLY A 630 2.27 20.41 24.76
N ALA A 631 1.61 20.50 23.60
CA ALA A 631 0.34 19.83 23.30
C ALA A 631 0.56 18.44 22.69
N HIS A 632 1.56 18.31 21.80
CA HIS A 632 1.91 17.04 21.14
C HIS A 632 3.41 16.73 21.27
N PRO A 633 3.92 16.46 22.49
CA PRO A 633 5.34 16.16 22.68
C PRO A 633 5.76 14.92 21.87
N PRO A 634 6.87 14.99 21.08
CA PRO A 634 7.20 13.98 20.08
C PRO A 634 7.85 12.70 20.66
N CYS A 635 8.06 12.66 21.97
CA CYS A 635 8.66 11.55 22.72
C CYS A 635 7.67 10.98 23.75
N HIS A 636 7.80 9.69 24.06
CA HIS A 636 7.03 9.05 25.13
C HIS A 636 7.23 9.74 26.50
N ALA A 637 6.23 9.67 27.39
CA ALA A 637 6.24 10.39 28.67
C ALA A 637 7.40 10.02 29.63
N SER A 638 8.03 8.85 29.42
CA SER A 638 9.23 8.40 30.15
C SER A 638 10.56 8.81 29.48
N ALA A 639 10.51 9.56 28.38
CA ALA A 639 11.67 10.15 27.70
C ALA A 639 11.77 11.66 27.93
N ARG A 640 13.01 12.15 27.96
CA ARG A 640 13.33 13.56 27.80
C ARG A 640 13.63 13.83 26.32
N CYS A 641 12.83 14.70 25.70
CA CYS A 641 13.13 15.21 24.36
C CYS A 641 14.38 16.11 24.39
N ARG A 642 15.24 15.98 23.37
CA ARG A 642 16.39 16.85 23.10
C ARG A 642 16.38 17.29 21.64
N ASN A 643 16.31 18.60 21.39
CA ASN A 643 16.43 19.11 20.02
C ASN A 643 17.83 18.90 19.45
N THR A 644 17.88 18.69 18.15
CA THR A 644 19.10 18.62 17.32
C THR A 644 18.85 19.39 16.03
N LYS A 645 19.89 19.62 15.20
CA LYS A 645 19.70 20.33 13.93
C LYS A 645 18.90 19.45 12.94
N GLY A 646 17.69 19.87 12.57
CA GLY A 646 16.82 19.16 11.63
C GLY A 646 16.04 17.99 12.24
N GLY A 647 15.74 18.04 13.54
CA GLY A 647 14.93 17.03 14.23
C GLY A 647 15.29 16.86 15.70
N PHE A 648 14.69 15.88 16.37
CA PHE A 648 14.84 15.65 17.81
C PHE A 648 15.38 14.25 18.14
N GLN A 649 15.74 14.05 19.42
CA GLN A 649 16.12 12.75 19.97
C GLN A 649 15.44 12.52 21.33
N CYS A 650 14.87 11.34 21.52
CA CYS A 650 14.25 10.94 22.78
C CYS A 650 15.25 10.20 23.68
N LEU A 651 15.43 10.67 24.92
CA LEU A 651 16.35 10.09 25.89
C LEU A 651 15.56 9.50 27.06
N CYS A 652 15.41 8.18 27.10
CA CYS A 652 14.68 7.49 28.16
C CYS A 652 15.32 7.70 29.55
N VAL A 653 14.46 7.85 30.55
CA VAL A 653 14.86 7.93 31.96
C VAL A 653 15.12 6.53 32.49
N ASP A 654 16.17 6.36 33.28
CA ASP A 654 16.52 5.09 33.95
C ASP A 654 15.35 4.56 34.80
N PRO A 655 14.94 3.27 34.70
CA PRO A 655 15.64 2.15 34.06
C PRO A 655 15.19 1.83 32.61
N TYR A 656 14.42 2.70 31.96
CA TYR A 656 13.90 2.43 30.62
C TYR A 656 14.97 2.59 29.53
N GLU A 657 14.92 1.75 28.51
CA GLU A 657 15.75 1.82 27.29
C GLU A 657 14.89 2.25 26.09
N LEU A 658 15.53 2.84 25.07
CA LEU A 658 14.84 3.35 23.89
C LEU A 658 14.46 2.19 22.96
N GLY A 659 13.21 2.17 22.48
CA GLY A 659 12.73 1.19 21.51
C GLY A 659 13.27 1.43 20.10
N ASP A 660 13.06 0.45 19.22
CA ASP A 660 13.50 0.50 17.81
C ASP A 660 12.83 1.63 16.99
N ASP A 661 11.76 2.23 17.51
CA ASP A 661 11.07 3.40 16.94
C ASP A 661 11.76 4.74 17.25
N GLY A 662 12.84 4.75 18.06
CA GLY A 662 13.57 5.96 18.45
C GLY A 662 12.79 6.95 19.34
N ARG A 663 11.55 6.63 19.74
CA ARG A 663 10.61 7.55 20.41
C ARG A 663 10.02 7.01 21.71
N THR A 664 9.85 5.69 21.81
CA THR A 664 9.20 5.00 22.91
C THR A 664 10.20 4.44 23.91
N CYS A 665 9.84 4.41 25.19
CA CYS A 665 10.69 3.87 26.25
C CYS A 665 10.13 2.53 26.77
N ILE A 666 10.94 1.48 26.63
CA ILE A 666 10.62 0.11 27.04
C ILE A 666 11.34 -0.16 28.37
N ASP A 667 10.69 -0.86 29.30
CA ASP A 667 11.34 -1.26 30.56
C ASP A 667 12.43 -2.31 30.25
N SER A 668 13.68 -2.01 30.61
CA SER A 668 14.81 -2.93 30.40
C SER A 668 14.84 -4.12 31.39
N GLY A 669 13.93 -4.14 32.37
CA GLY A 669 13.89 -5.12 33.45
C GLY A 669 15.05 -4.99 34.45
N ARG A 670 15.86 -3.93 34.35
CA ARG A 670 17.01 -3.68 35.21
C ARG A 670 16.59 -2.85 36.41
N LEU A 671 17.17 -3.15 37.59
CA LEU A 671 17.03 -2.27 38.75
C LEU A 671 17.66 -0.89 38.43
N PRO A 672 17.03 0.23 38.84
CA PRO A 672 17.58 1.56 38.63
C PRO A 672 19.01 1.71 39.15
N ARG A 673 19.83 2.54 38.49
CA ARG A 673 21.24 2.78 38.85
C ARG A 673 21.41 3.26 40.28
N ALA A 674 20.45 4.02 40.81
CA ALA A 674 20.42 4.44 42.21
C ALA A 674 20.34 3.24 43.18
N THR A 675 19.59 2.19 42.82
CA THR A 675 19.48 0.94 43.58
C THR A 675 20.81 0.17 43.55
N TRP A 676 21.48 0.08 42.40
CA TRP A 676 22.81 -0.52 42.29
C TRP A 676 23.87 0.23 43.11
N VAL A 677 23.86 1.57 43.08
CA VAL A 677 24.75 2.39 43.92
C VAL A 677 24.45 2.18 45.41
N SER A 678 23.18 2.13 45.80
CA SER A 678 22.76 1.85 47.17
C SER A 678 23.20 0.45 47.65
N MET A 679 23.00 -0.59 46.85
CA MET A 679 23.48 -1.94 47.15
C MET A 679 25.00 -2.02 47.23
N SER A 680 25.72 -1.30 46.37
CA SER A 680 27.19 -1.25 46.39
C SER A 680 27.72 -0.55 47.64
N LEU A 681 27.10 0.56 48.04
CA LEU A 681 27.42 1.27 49.30
C LEU A 681 27.08 0.41 50.52
N ALA A 682 25.96 -0.32 50.50
CA ALA A 682 25.59 -1.25 51.57
C ALA A 682 26.60 -2.41 51.67
N ALA A 683 27.03 -2.99 50.55
CA ALA A 683 28.04 -4.04 50.50
C ALA A 683 29.41 -3.53 51.01
N LEU A 684 29.81 -2.31 50.65
CA LEU A 684 31.03 -1.67 51.18
C LEU A 684 30.94 -1.37 52.68
N LEU A 685 29.79 -0.92 53.18
CA LEU A 685 29.54 -0.71 54.61
C LEU A 685 29.59 -2.03 55.39
N ILE A 686 28.92 -3.08 54.91
CA ILE A 686 28.91 -4.41 55.52
C ILE A 686 30.31 -5.02 55.48
N GLY A 687 31.03 -4.91 54.36
CA GLY A 687 32.43 -5.36 54.23
C GLY A 687 33.39 -4.61 55.16
N GLY A 688 33.21 -3.29 55.29
CA GLY A 688 33.96 -2.46 56.25
C GLY A 688 33.68 -2.85 57.70
N LEU A 689 32.41 -3.06 58.06
CA LEU A 689 32.01 -3.53 59.40
C LEU A 689 32.49 -4.95 59.69
N ALA A 690 32.50 -5.85 58.70
CA ALA A 690 33.08 -7.19 58.81
C ALA A 690 34.61 -7.13 59.00
N GLY A 691 35.31 -6.25 58.27
CA GLY A 691 36.74 -6.03 58.45
C GLY A 691 37.09 -5.42 59.81
N LEU A 692 36.30 -4.46 60.29
CA LEU A 692 36.46 -3.85 61.62
C LEU A 692 36.16 -4.85 62.75
N THR A 693 35.07 -5.61 62.67
CA THR A 693 34.76 -6.64 63.68
C THR A 693 35.79 -7.78 63.67
N SER A 694 36.24 -8.24 62.49
CA SER A 694 37.30 -9.24 62.38
C SER A 694 38.65 -8.76 62.95
N THR A 695 39.04 -7.50 62.71
CA THR A 695 40.26 -6.92 63.30
C THR A 695 40.13 -6.67 64.81
N VAL A 696 38.95 -6.33 65.32
CA VAL A 696 38.66 -6.29 66.77
C VAL A 696 38.77 -7.70 67.38
N ILE A 697 38.15 -8.73 66.79
CA ILE A 697 38.22 -10.12 67.25
C ILE A 697 39.68 -10.64 67.22
N CYS A 698 40.45 -10.32 66.16
CA CYS A 698 41.86 -10.69 66.07
C CYS A 698 42.75 -9.93 67.08
N ARG A 699 42.39 -8.71 67.48
CA ARG A 699 43.06 -8.00 68.59
C ARG A 699 42.70 -8.60 69.95
N TRP A 700 41.43 -8.96 70.17
CA TRP A 700 40.95 -9.51 71.45
C TRP A 700 41.51 -10.92 71.71
N THR A 701 41.50 -11.79 70.70
CA THR A 701 42.07 -13.15 70.78
C THR A 701 43.60 -13.15 70.98
N ARG A 702 44.31 -12.10 70.54
CA ARG A 702 45.75 -11.91 70.85
C ARG A 702 46.05 -11.28 72.20
N ALA A 703 45.05 -10.77 72.93
CA ALA A 703 45.25 -10.08 74.21
C ALA A 703 45.22 -11.04 75.43
N GLY A 704 44.83 -12.30 75.25
CA GLY A 704 44.39 -13.18 76.35
C GLY A 704 44.92 -14.61 76.34
N THR A 705 46.22 -14.84 76.16
CA THR A 705 46.89 -16.05 76.73
C THR A 705 48.42 -15.94 76.72
N LYS A 706 49.04 -16.33 77.85
CA LYS A 706 50.47 -16.65 78.01
C LYS A 706 50.59 -17.88 78.94
N PRO A 707 51.70 -18.63 78.91
CA PRO A 707 51.58 -20.02 78.47
C PRO A 707 51.84 -21.07 79.55
N THR A 708 51.31 -22.27 79.31
CA THR A 708 51.82 -23.52 79.89
C THR A 708 51.72 -24.67 78.88
N LEU A 709 52.70 -25.57 78.92
CA LEU A 709 52.95 -26.75 78.09
C LEU A 709 53.07 -27.98 79.02
N PRO A 710 53.15 -29.23 78.53
CA PRO A 710 52.51 -29.88 77.37
C PRO A 710 51.92 -31.28 77.78
N ILE A 711 52.00 -32.29 76.89
CA ILE A 711 51.78 -33.75 77.10
C ILE A 711 50.29 -34.19 77.14
N SER A 712 49.88 -35.41 76.72
CA SER A 712 50.16 -36.25 75.53
C SER A 712 49.28 -37.52 75.63
N GLU A 713 48.69 -37.96 74.50
CA GLU A 713 48.29 -39.35 74.15
C GLU A 713 47.28 -40.19 74.99
N THR A 714 46.61 -41.10 74.25
CA THR A 714 45.72 -42.21 74.67
C THR A 714 44.36 -41.85 75.32
N GLY A 715 43.26 -42.61 75.13
CA GLY A 715 43.02 -43.70 74.17
C GLY A 715 41.75 -44.54 74.43
N GLY A 716 40.84 -44.64 73.45
CA GLY A 716 39.67 -45.56 73.43
C GLY A 716 38.45 -45.18 74.30
N GLY A 717 37.23 -45.71 74.06
CA GLY A 717 36.75 -46.44 72.88
C GLY A 717 35.40 -47.20 73.01
N THR A 718 34.46 -46.97 72.08
CA THR A 718 33.29 -47.83 71.70
C THR A 718 32.08 -47.91 72.69
N PRO A 719 30.88 -48.44 72.30
CA PRO A 719 30.43 -48.93 70.97
C PRO A 719 29.03 -48.44 70.44
N ARG A 720 28.97 -48.25 69.10
CA ARG A 720 27.92 -48.63 68.12
C ARG A 720 26.40 -48.59 68.46
N LEU A 721 25.63 -47.83 67.65
CA LEU A 721 24.43 -48.24 66.86
C LEU A 721 23.90 -47.01 66.07
N ARG A 722 24.30 -46.77 64.80
CA ARG A 722 23.86 -47.35 63.50
C ARG A 722 22.60 -46.70 62.88
N CYS A 723 22.78 -45.75 61.96
CA CYS A 723 21.90 -45.56 60.80
C CYS A 723 22.60 -44.75 59.66
N GLY A 724 22.29 -45.09 58.40
CA GLY A 724 22.50 -44.32 57.15
C GLY A 724 23.78 -43.50 56.92
N LYS A 725 24.69 -43.98 56.04
CA LYS A 725 25.67 -43.12 55.33
C LYS A 725 26.06 -43.73 53.98
N HIS A 726 26.14 -42.92 52.92
CA HIS A 726 26.77 -43.26 51.63
C HIS A 726 27.39 -42.00 51.01
N GLN A 727 28.60 -42.12 50.47
CA GLN A 727 29.28 -41.14 49.61
C GLN A 727 30.23 -41.92 48.69
N GLY A 728 30.23 -41.62 47.39
CA GLY A 728 31.17 -42.19 46.41
C GLY A 728 30.50 -42.63 45.10
N ALA A 729 31.15 -42.28 43.98
CA ALA A 729 30.80 -42.55 42.57
C ALA A 729 29.44 -42.02 42.05
N GLY A 730 29.27 -41.68 40.76
CA GLY A 730 30.29 -41.50 39.70
C GLY A 730 29.89 -42.09 38.34
N THR A 731 29.97 -41.26 37.28
CA THR A 731 30.03 -41.50 35.81
C THR A 731 29.85 -40.11 35.15
N SER A 732 30.32 -39.77 33.95
CA SER A 732 30.72 -40.59 32.79
C SER A 732 32.23 -40.47 32.44
N PRO A 733 32.79 -41.27 31.51
CA PRO A 733 34.21 -41.63 31.55
C PRO A 733 35.18 -40.85 30.64
N GLN A 734 36.46 -40.87 31.08
CA GLN A 734 37.74 -41.04 30.35
C GLN A 734 37.75 -40.98 28.80
N GLY A 735 38.79 -40.45 28.12
CA GLY A 735 40.11 -39.92 28.49
C GLY A 735 40.84 -39.47 27.20
N ALA A 736 42.14 -39.13 27.12
CA ALA A 736 43.25 -39.01 28.07
C ALA A 736 44.28 -38.00 27.45
N ALA A 737 44.86 -37.05 28.21
CA ALA A 737 46.19 -37.09 28.86
C ALA A 737 47.38 -36.57 28.01
N ALA A 738 48.42 -36.07 28.72
CA ALA A 738 49.69 -35.49 28.23
C ALA A 738 49.62 -34.13 27.47
N GLN A 739 50.68 -33.29 27.44
CA GLN A 739 51.59 -32.80 28.51
C GLN A 739 52.39 -31.58 28.00
N ASP A 740 53.18 -30.94 28.86
CA ASP A 740 53.89 -29.66 28.63
C ASP A 740 55.09 -29.70 27.67
N SER A 741 55.28 -28.64 26.86
CA SER A 741 56.54 -28.05 26.35
C SER A 741 56.20 -27.01 25.26
N GLU A 742 56.39 -25.68 25.40
CA GLU A 742 57.63 -24.87 25.46
C GLU A 742 58.08 -24.25 24.10
N GLN A 743 58.64 -23.04 24.19
CA GLN A 743 59.50 -22.29 23.25
C GLN A 743 59.00 -21.72 21.89
N GLU A 744 58.74 -20.40 21.92
CA GLU A 744 59.54 -19.31 21.27
C GLU A 744 59.70 -19.13 19.74
N SER A 745 59.91 -17.85 19.38
CA SER A 745 60.28 -17.27 18.06
C SER A 745 59.19 -17.32 16.96
N ALA A 746 59.02 -16.32 16.08
CA ALA A 746 59.47 -14.92 16.03
C ALA A 746 58.37 -14.11 15.28
N GLY A 747 58.27 -12.78 15.32
CA GLY A 747 59.21 -11.78 15.81
C GLY A 747 59.81 -10.96 14.66
N MET A 748 59.00 -10.15 13.97
CA MET A 748 59.50 -9.06 13.12
C MET A 748 58.51 -7.89 13.09
N GLU A 749 59.00 -6.68 13.37
CA GLU A 749 58.22 -5.44 13.41
C GLU A 749 58.23 -4.72 12.04
N GLY A 750 57.28 -3.80 11.83
CA GLY A 750 57.23 -2.91 10.68
C GLY A 750 56.23 -1.79 10.92
N GLN A 751 56.72 -0.55 11.11
CA GLN A 751 55.92 0.60 11.53
C GLN A 751 55.40 1.45 10.35
N ASP A 752 54.59 2.45 10.72
CA ASP A 752 54.40 3.76 10.08
C ASP A 752 53.37 3.96 8.94
N THR A 753 52.25 4.56 9.38
CA THR A 753 51.60 5.78 8.84
C THR A 753 51.44 6.00 7.33
N HIS A 754 50.20 6.24 6.87
CA HIS A 754 49.76 7.63 6.53
C HIS A 754 48.27 7.80 6.17
N ARG A 755 47.68 8.89 6.71
CA ARG A 755 46.72 9.87 6.12
C ARG A 755 45.58 9.45 5.14
N LEU A 756 44.36 9.83 5.53
CA LEU A 756 43.27 10.34 4.67
C LEU A 756 43.74 11.51 3.76
N PRO A 757 43.23 11.66 2.52
CA PRO A 757 41.88 12.21 2.21
C PRO A 757 40.98 11.20 1.46
N ARG A 758 39.64 11.28 1.37
CA ARG A 758 38.64 12.38 1.14
C ARG A 758 38.44 12.72 -0.35
N ALA A 759 37.19 12.52 -0.82
CA ALA A 759 36.62 12.84 -2.14
C ALA A 759 37.15 12.02 -3.35
N LEU A 760 36.29 11.15 -3.90
CA LEU A 760 35.24 11.56 -4.83
C LEU A 760 33.91 10.89 -4.42
#